data_AF-A0A4S9A8W2-F1
#
_entry.id   AF-A0A4S9A8W2-F1
#
_cell.length_a   1.000
_cell.length_b   1.000
_cell.length_c   1.000
_cell.angle_alpha   90.00
_cell.angle_beta   90.00
_cell.angle_gamma   90.00
#
_symmetry.space_group_name_H-M   'P 1'
#
loop_
_entity.id
_entity.type
_entity.pdbx_description
1 polymer ?
#
loop_
_entity_poly.entity_id
_entity_poly.type
_entity_poly.pdbx_seq_one_letter_code
_entity_poly.pdbx_strand_id
1 'polypeptide(L)'
;MSAADRRTSASHRQRVPRASAQPDVYSQRSAQPDGSSQRNAHVRVESHQHESRSATVTRVRSLHKQPTQPSQPSRPRQSDSVPRDVGPTPAWNPKASLIPHTSAPLASRISVPPLAAHAPSALQPEPLSSMTLNAQETAIIQDLLFVFMGFEGQYVRYTDAYQPTEEKSRLAGPQFRVLSGLDPSLRDLTISMLSMATHYAAVEAFVEVQSREEFGAVNHALCAAMRKLLKDYLILIAQLEHQMLTNQSFTLHVLNLHTKPTSHMMFQLYSLAHEILKENSMLEEDDDDLDESDDFENILESLREGRDAGNVGRKVCKGGSVLRLITKRLATMSGDPAARTLLTTLLRESSRPYMAMLNEWLHHGNVRDPHSEFLIKEQKSIRREGLEQDYTDEYWEKRYTIRHEDVPPQLDSVKDKVLLAGKYLNVVRECGGVDVSRDMDDQVPHTFDDVRFLDNANSAYAFANSSLLTLLLTTHALPARLRSLKHYFFLDRSDFFSYFLELGHSELKKPAKSVNIGKLQSLLDIVLRQPGSVAAEDPFKEDVKVVMNEVGLTGWLMQVVNVKGLDADGGSITSYTPAASVIGDDKDISGFDALTFDYAVPFPLSLVVSRVTLTRYQLLFRYILSLRHLEQLLVSSWVDHSKVTSWRHKSSDRRIEDWKRRAWCLRSRMLCFVQQLLYFCTNEVIEPNWTAFMTRLSEAEAPESVAEGGKVKRTVDELMQDHVDFLATCLKECMLTNSKLLRINSKVMATCTMFANYTASLSRGLATSDPDLAKTEAGKPEHDSHRLEKLDDMLKRFEDSFTRHLKILLDALNYLAATETVVFLGLCARLSMANENIPGTVSSAPPYG
;
A
#
# COMPACT_ATOMS: atom_id res chain seq x y z
N MET A 1 -61.74 25.58 3.88
CA MET A 1 -62.19 26.98 4.00
C MET A 1 -61.12 27.86 3.39
N SER A 2 -61.50 28.86 2.56
CA SER A 2 -60.69 29.92 1.89
C SER A 2 -59.33 29.55 1.26
N ALA A 3 -59.03 29.82 -0.02
CA ALA A 3 -59.02 31.11 -0.76
C ALA A 3 -57.91 32.08 -0.25
N ALA A 4 -57.10 32.74 -1.08
CA ALA A 4 -57.21 32.98 -2.54
C ALA A 4 -55.86 33.29 -3.24
N ASP A 5 -55.82 33.11 -4.58
CA ASP A 5 -55.34 34.05 -5.64
C ASP A 5 -53.87 34.58 -5.66
N ARG A 6 -53.18 34.81 -6.81
CA ARG A 6 -53.55 34.78 -8.25
C ARG A 6 -52.33 34.86 -9.22
N ARG A 7 -52.43 34.15 -10.38
CA ARG A 7 -51.95 34.50 -11.76
C ARG A 7 -50.42 34.65 -11.99
N THR A 8 -49.84 34.41 -13.18
CA THR A 8 -50.33 34.47 -14.58
C THR A 8 -49.99 33.23 -15.45
N SER A 9 -50.41 33.23 -16.72
CA SER A 9 -50.61 32.06 -17.60
C SER A 9 -50.21 32.29 -19.08
N ALA A 10 -49.69 31.26 -19.76
CA ALA A 10 -49.84 30.94 -21.21
C ALA A 10 -49.07 29.63 -21.53
N SER A 11 -49.66 28.48 -21.89
CA SER A 11 -50.25 28.05 -23.19
C SER A 11 -49.25 28.11 -24.37
N HIS A 12 -48.97 27.05 -25.15
CA HIS A 12 -49.84 26.06 -25.83
C HIS A 12 -49.05 24.72 -26.05
N ARG A 13 -49.59 23.50 -25.83
CA ARG A 13 -50.32 22.60 -26.78
C ARG A 13 -49.72 22.54 -28.21
N GLN A 14 -49.60 21.41 -28.93
CA GLN A 14 -49.94 19.96 -28.81
C GLN A 14 -49.11 19.24 -29.93
N ARG A 15 -48.91 17.91 -30.06
CA ARG A 15 -49.85 16.76 -30.12
C ARG A 15 -49.07 15.45 -30.35
N VAL A 16 -49.60 14.29 -29.92
CA VAL A 16 -49.20 12.91 -30.34
C VAL A 16 -50.20 12.41 -31.40
N PRO A 17 -49.90 11.44 -32.30
CA PRO A 17 -49.95 9.97 -32.04
C PRO A 17 -48.77 9.20 -32.71
N ARG A 18 -48.37 7.93 -32.47
CA ARG A 18 -48.91 6.65 -31.92
C ARG A 18 -49.05 5.54 -33.00
N ALA A 19 -48.15 4.55 -32.92
CA ALA A 19 -48.27 3.11 -33.23
C ALA A 19 -48.08 2.47 -34.65
N SER A 20 -47.42 1.29 -34.59
CA SER A 20 -47.52 0.04 -35.38
C SER A 20 -47.13 -0.04 -36.87
N ALA A 21 -46.11 -0.87 -37.19
CA ALA A 21 -46.28 -2.16 -37.89
C ALA A 21 -44.94 -2.93 -38.10
N GLN A 22 -45.00 -4.27 -38.03
CA GLN A 22 -44.07 -5.26 -38.60
C GLN A 22 -44.79 -5.92 -39.81
N PRO A 23 -44.13 -6.55 -40.83
CA PRO A 23 -43.47 -7.86 -40.64
C PRO A 23 -42.28 -8.18 -41.60
N ASP A 24 -41.81 -9.43 -41.56
CA ASP A 24 -40.69 -10.05 -42.32
C ASP A 24 -40.89 -10.21 -43.84
N VAL A 25 -39.82 -10.56 -44.59
CA VAL A 25 -39.72 -11.80 -45.43
C VAL A 25 -38.34 -12.00 -46.11
N TYR A 26 -38.07 -13.26 -46.46
CA TYR A 26 -36.86 -13.97 -46.89
C TYR A 26 -36.40 -13.84 -48.38
N SER A 27 -35.09 -14.11 -48.63
CA SER A 27 -34.53 -15.10 -49.62
C SER A 27 -34.13 -14.78 -51.10
N GLN A 28 -32.85 -15.11 -51.44
CA GLN A 28 -32.31 -15.70 -52.72
C GLN A 28 -32.34 -14.85 -54.03
N ARG A 29 -31.60 -15.11 -55.15
CA ARG A 29 -30.55 -16.11 -55.52
C ARG A 29 -29.69 -15.64 -56.75
N SER A 30 -28.40 -15.98 -56.76
CA SER A 30 -27.48 -16.39 -57.87
C SER A 30 -27.73 -16.13 -59.39
N ALA A 31 -26.61 -15.82 -60.09
CA ALA A 31 -26.08 -16.41 -61.36
C ALA A 31 -25.85 -15.50 -62.61
N GLN A 32 -24.55 -15.37 -62.96
CA GLN A 32 -23.82 -15.47 -64.28
C GLN A 32 -24.57 -15.61 -65.64
N PRO A 33 -23.88 -15.53 -66.82
CA PRO A 33 -22.47 -15.12 -67.13
C PRO A 33 -22.31 -14.16 -68.35
N ASP A 34 -21.07 -13.74 -68.68
CA ASP A 34 -20.52 -13.87 -70.06
C ASP A 34 -18.99 -13.60 -70.09
N GLY A 35 -18.27 -13.95 -71.17
CA GLY A 35 -16.79 -13.83 -71.19
C GLY A 35 -16.08 -13.81 -72.55
N SER A 36 -14.73 -13.91 -72.49
CA SER A 36 -13.74 -13.87 -73.60
C SER A 36 -13.40 -12.46 -74.17
N SER A 37 -12.16 -12.11 -74.58
CA SER A 37 -10.85 -12.76 -74.39
C SER A 37 -9.64 -11.87 -74.79
N GLN A 38 -8.49 -12.15 -74.13
CA GLN A 38 -7.07 -11.81 -74.42
C GLN A 38 -6.53 -10.44 -73.89
N ARG A 39 -5.25 -10.31 -73.45
CA ARG A 39 -4.02 -11.07 -73.78
C ARG A 39 -2.92 -10.99 -72.68
N ASN A 40 -2.39 -12.15 -72.29
CA ASN A 40 -1.07 -12.54 -71.71
C ASN A 40 -0.13 -11.53 -70.97
N ALA A 41 0.24 -11.92 -69.74
CA ALA A 41 1.65 -12.16 -69.34
C ALA A 41 1.74 -13.15 -68.14
N HIS A 42 2.46 -14.28 -68.31
CA HIS A 42 2.94 -15.17 -67.22
C HIS A 42 4.36 -14.71 -66.79
N VAL A 43 4.99 -15.10 -65.67
CA VAL A 43 5.24 -16.42 -65.01
C VAL A 43 5.53 -16.12 -63.51
N ARG A 44 4.86 -16.70 -62.49
CA ARG A 44 4.99 -18.03 -61.82
C ARG A 44 6.38 -18.23 -61.12
N VAL A 45 6.55 -18.74 -59.89
CA VAL A 45 6.30 -20.07 -59.26
C VAL A 45 6.51 -19.88 -57.73
N GLU A 46 5.54 -20.10 -56.81
CA GLU A 46 5.27 -21.34 -56.01
C GLU A 46 6.37 -21.71 -54.97
N SER A 47 6.15 -22.37 -53.82
CA SER A 47 4.93 -22.85 -53.09
C SER A 47 5.27 -23.31 -51.64
N HIS A 48 4.21 -23.67 -50.89
CA HIS A 48 4.10 -24.53 -49.68
C HIS A 48 5.14 -25.69 -49.53
N GLN A 49 5.33 -26.37 -48.37
CA GLN A 49 4.35 -26.84 -47.38
C GLN A 49 4.98 -27.32 -46.03
N HIS A 50 4.15 -27.83 -45.09
CA HIS A 50 4.49 -28.57 -43.84
C HIS A 50 5.56 -29.69 -44.05
N GLU A 51 6.26 -30.28 -43.06
CA GLU A 51 5.74 -30.83 -41.79
C GLU A 51 6.85 -31.33 -40.82
N SER A 52 6.45 -31.61 -39.56
CA SER A 52 7.02 -32.60 -38.61
C SER A 52 8.35 -32.34 -37.88
N ARG A 53 8.26 -32.41 -36.53
CA ARG A 53 9.39 -32.65 -35.61
C ARG A 53 9.62 -34.15 -35.47
N SER A 54 10.88 -34.59 -35.38
CA SER A 54 11.23 -35.87 -34.76
C SER A 54 12.55 -35.74 -34.00
N ALA A 55 12.61 -36.30 -32.79
CA ALA A 55 13.79 -36.29 -31.94
C ALA A 55 13.85 -37.59 -31.13
N THR A 56 14.91 -38.39 -31.32
CA THR A 56 15.19 -39.52 -30.41
C THR A 56 16.69 -39.79 -30.28
N VAL A 57 17.25 -39.35 -29.15
CA VAL A 57 18.25 -40.01 -28.28
C VAL A 57 19.24 -41.03 -28.89
N THR A 58 20.53 -40.83 -28.63
CA THR A 58 21.45 -41.94 -28.28
C THR A 58 22.48 -41.52 -27.23
N ARG A 59 22.58 -42.27 -26.12
CA ARG A 59 23.64 -42.20 -25.08
C ARG A 59 24.93 -42.84 -25.60
N VAL A 60 26.10 -42.41 -25.09
CA VAL A 60 27.15 -43.29 -24.51
C VAL A 60 27.89 -42.54 -23.37
N ARG A 61 28.50 -43.26 -22.43
CA ARG A 61 29.14 -42.78 -21.19
C ARG A 61 30.56 -43.38 -21.06
N SER A 62 31.47 -42.65 -20.41
CA SER A 62 32.71 -43.10 -19.70
C SER A 62 33.89 -43.76 -20.43
N LEU A 63 35.12 -43.32 -20.04
CA LEU A 63 36.35 -44.07 -19.63
C LEU A 63 37.51 -43.05 -19.65
N HIS A 64 38.07 -42.52 -18.55
CA HIS A 64 38.78 -43.06 -17.37
C HIS A 64 40.22 -43.58 -17.62
N LYS A 65 41.20 -42.79 -17.15
CA LYS A 65 42.63 -43.06 -16.82
C LYS A 65 43.59 -43.59 -17.91
N GLN A 66 44.74 -42.92 -18.03
CA GLN A 66 45.98 -43.33 -17.35
C GLN A 66 46.94 -42.11 -17.11
N PRO A 67 48.02 -42.22 -16.30
CA PRO A 67 48.42 -41.14 -15.38
C PRO A 67 49.82 -40.54 -15.62
N THR A 68 50.11 -39.38 -15.00
CA THR A 68 51.31 -39.18 -14.12
C THR A 68 51.30 -37.82 -13.40
N GLN A 69 51.60 -37.86 -12.10
CA GLN A 69 52.25 -36.80 -11.31
C GLN A 69 53.76 -37.15 -11.21
N PRO A 70 54.63 -36.35 -10.54
CA PRO A 70 54.72 -34.89 -10.40
C PRO A 70 56.17 -34.36 -10.63
N SER A 71 56.39 -33.03 -10.62
CA SER A 71 57.41 -32.33 -9.76
C SER A 71 57.83 -30.95 -10.31
N GLN A 72 57.64 -29.90 -9.49
CA GLN A 72 58.34 -28.60 -9.56
C GLN A 72 59.83 -28.74 -9.15
N PRO A 73 60.73 -27.72 -9.22
CA PRO A 73 60.56 -26.27 -9.52
C PRO A 73 61.42 -25.80 -10.74
N SER A 74 61.67 -24.53 -11.11
CA SER A 74 61.67 -23.24 -10.37
C SER A 74 61.36 -21.99 -11.23
N ARG A 75 61.46 -20.81 -10.58
CA ARG A 75 61.44 -19.41 -11.07
C ARG A 75 62.73 -18.97 -11.81
N PRO A 76 62.78 -17.77 -12.44
CA PRO A 76 61.74 -16.73 -12.59
C PRO A 76 61.37 -16.36 -14.04
N ARG A 77 60.29 -15.57 -14.19
CA ARG A 77 59.84 -15.02 -15.48
C ARG A 77 60.83 -13.99 -16.03
N GLN A 78 61.23 -14.14 -17.30
CA GLN A 78 61.53 -13.01 -18.17
C GLN A 78 60.44 -12.91 -19.23
N SER A 79 60.18 -11.68 -19.66
CA SER A 79 59.20 -11.31 -20.68
C SER A 79 59.68 -11.72 -22.07
N ASP A 80 58.81 -12.32 -22.86
CA ASP A 80 58.88 -12.20 -24.32
C ASP A 80 57.48 -12.15 -24.93
N SER A 81 57.37 -11.38 -26.01
CA SER A 81 56.11 -10.99 -26.66
C SER A 81 55.66 -12.03 -27.68
N VAL A 82 54.34 -12.13 -27.88
CA VAL A 82 53.74 -12.76 -29.06
C VAL A 82 52.84 -11.72 -29.73
N PRO A 83 52.91 -11.50 -31.06
CA PRO A 83 52.22 -10.38 -31.70
C PRO A 83 50.71 -10.58 -31.76
N ARG A 84 49.93 -9.51 -31.61
CA ARG A 84 48.54 -9.48 -32.06
C ARG A 84 48.51 -9.31 -33.58
N ASP A 85 47.79 -10.19 -34.27
CA ASP A 85 47.49 -10.04 -35.70
C ASP A 85 46.74 -8.72 -35.94
N VAL A 86 47.33 -7.85 -36.76
CA VAL A 86 46.69 -6.62 -37.23
C VAL A 86 46.17 -6.89 -38.63
N GLY A 87 44.84 -6.96 -38.78
CA GLY A 87 44.20 -7.02 -40.09
C GLY A 87 44.58 -5.79 -40.95
N PRO A 88 44.59 -5.92 -42.29
CA PRO A 88 45.12 -4.87 -43.16
C PRO A 88 44.40 -3.54 -42.95
N THR A 89 45.17 -2.51 -42.61
CA THR A 89 44.64 -1.14 -42.43
C THR A 89 43.98 -0.66 -43.72
N PRO A 90 42.72 -0.19 -43.68
CA PRO A 90 42.07 0.34 -44.88
C PRO A 90 42.80 1.58 -45.37
N ALA A 91 43.02 1.68 -46.68
CA ALA A 91 43.61 2.87 -47.30
C ALA A 91 42.78 4.12 -46.93
N TRP A 92 43.43 5.21 -46.51
CA TRP A 92 42.74 6.45 -46.16
C TRP A 92 41.93 6.96 -47.36
N ASN A 93 40.61 6.82 -47.25
CA ASN A 93 39.65 7.13 -48.29
C ASN A 93 38.53 7.98 -47.65
N PRO A 94 38.66 9.32 -47.62
CA PRO A 94 37.71 10.20 -46.94
C PRO A 94 36.40 10.27 -47.74
N LYS A 95 35.50 9.32 -47.51
CA LYS A 95 34.15 9.29 -48.07
C LYS A 95 33.12 9.23 -46.96
N ALA A 96 32.31 10.27 -46.85
CA ALA A 96 31.13 10.26 -45.98
C ALA A 96 30.11 9.24 -46.53
N SER A 97 29.62 8.36 -45.66
CA SER A 97 28.56 7.40 -45.94
C SER A 97 27.50 7.45 -44.84
N LEU A 98 26.27 7.05 -45.19
CA LEU A 98 25.16 6.99 -44.24
C LEU A 98 25.15 5.63 -43.53
N ILE A 99 25.34 5.65 -42.22
CA ILE A 99 25.22 4.50 -41.32
C ILE A 99 23.73 4.12 -41.20
N PRO A 100 23.39 2.82 -41.13
CA PRO A 100 22.02 2.38 -40.81
C PRO A 100 21.54 2.90 -39.44
N HIS A 101 20.22 2.88 -39.23
CA HIS A 101 19.60 3.32 -37.99
C HIS A 101 20.12 2.51 -36.78
N THR A 102 20.57 3.21 -35.74
CA THR A 102 20.84 2.64 -34.41
C THR A 102 19.60 2.74 -33.52
N SER A 103 19.63 2.14 -32.33
CA SER A 103 18.58 2.29 -31.30
C SER A 103 18.49 3.69 -30.68
N ALA A 104 19.42 4.60 -31.04
CA ALA A 104 19.46 5.99 -30.60
C ALA A 104 18.89 6.92 -31.70
N PRO A 105 17.70 7.52 -31.52
CA PRO A 105 17.07 8.37 -32.54
C PRO A 105 17.85 9.66 -32.82
N LEU A 106 18.71 10.11 -31.90
CA LEU A 106 19.53 11.31 -32.06
C LEU A 106 20.95 11.05 -32.58
N ALA A 107 21.34 9.78 -32.78
CA ALA A 107 22.69 9.45 -33.25
C ALA A 107 22.99 9.97 -34.66
N SER A 108 24.19 10.52 -34.83
CA SER A 108 24.71 10.92 -36.13
C SER A 108 24.80 9.71 -37.06
N ARG A 109 24.29 9.90 -38.28
CA ARG A 109 24.30 8.86 -39.32
C ARG A 109 25.49 9.00 -40.26
N ILE A 110 26.40 9.95 -40.01
CA ILE A 110 27.54 10.21 -40.87
C ILE A 110 28.71 9.34 -40.39
N SER A 111 29.32 8.59 -41.30
CA SER A 111 30.54 7.83 -41.00
C SER A 111 31.64 8.75 -40.44
N VAL A 112 32.17 8.40 -39.27
CA VAL A 112 33.28 9.11 -38.62
C VAL A 112 34.47 9.20 -39.58
N PRO A 113 35.11 10.38 -39.73
CA PRO A 113 36.23 10.53 -40.65
C PRO A 113 37.43 9.66 -40.22
N PRO A 114 38.19 9.10 -41.18
CA PRO A 114 39.44 8.42 -40.88
C PRO A 114 40.46 9.38 -40.26
N LEU A 115 41.11 8.92 -39.18
CA LEU A 115 42.10 9.66 -38.39
C LEU A 115 43.20 10.31 -39.26
N ALA A 116 43.48 11.59 -39.03
CA ALA A 116 44.49 12.37 -39.75
C ALA A 116 45.92 11.84 -39.53
N ALA A 117 46.16 11.04 -38.50
CA ALA A 117 47.40 10.29 -38.32
C ALA A 117 47.72 9.31 -39.47
N HIS A 118 46.71 8.81 -40.21
CA HIS A 118 46.88 7.73 -41.19
C HIS A 118 47.29 8.17 -42.61
N ALA A 119 47.55 9.46 -42.85
CA ALA A 119 48.91 9.94 -43.09
C ALA A 119 49.77 9.56 -44.33
N PRO A 120 49.28 9.39 -45.59
CA PRO A 120 50.14 9.58 -46.76
C PRO A 120 50.83 10.94 -46.71
N SER A 121 52.15 10.93 -46.80
CA SER A 121 53.01 12.07 -46.48
C SER A 121 52.78 13.32 -47.31
N ALA A 122 52.13 13.19 -48.48
CA ALA A 122 51.80 14.30 -49.38
C ALA A 122 50.64 15.19 -48.89
N LEU A 123 49.88 14.77 -47.86
CA LEU A 123 48.78 15.52 -47.26
C LEU A 123 49.08 16.03 -45.85
N GLN A 124 50.32 15.87 -45.37
CA GLN A 124 50.72 16.44 -44.07
C GLN A 124 51.06 17.93 -44.21
N PRO A 125 50.70 18.78 -43.22
CA PRO A 125 50.93 20.21 -43.27
C PRO A 125 52.42 20.57 -43.17
N GLU A 126 52.77 21.81 -43.52
CA GLU A 126 54.12 22.33 -43.33
C GLU A 126 54.51 22.34 -41.83
N PRO A 127 55.77 22.11 -41.47
CA PRO A 127 56.20 22.19 -40.07
C PRO A 127 55.98 23.59 -39.49
N LEU A 128 55.32 23.68 -38.33
CA LEU A 128 55.10 24.95 -37.62
C LEU A 128 56.41 25.73 -37.38
N SER A 129 57.53 25.02 -37.22
CA SER A 129 58.88 25.59 -37.04
C SER A 129 59.41 26.38 -38.24
N SER A 130 58.86 26.22 -39.46
CA SER A 130 59.24 27.01 -40.64
C SER A 130 58.34 28.24 -40.86
N MET A 131 57.27 28.41 -40.08
CA MET A 131 56.30 29.49 -40.24
C MET A 131 56.62 30.68 -39.33
N THR A 132 56.28 31.90 -39.76
CA THR A 132 56.37 33.11 -38.91
C THR A 132 55.30 33.08 -37.81
N LEU A 133 55.51 33.81 -36.70
CA LEU A 133 54.57 33.82 -35.56
C LEU A 133 53.12 34.14 -35.95
N ASN A 134 52.90 35.13 -36.82
CA ASN A 134 51.56 35.49 -37.31
C ASN A 134 50.93 34.39 -38.19
N ALA A 135 51.75 33.68 -38.97
CA ALA A 135 51.29 32.54 -39.78
C ALA A 135 51.00 31.31 -38.90
N GLN A 136 51.79 31.06 -37.84
CA GLN A 136 51.48 30.05 -36.82
C GLN A 136 50.17 30.37 -36.10
N GLU A 137 49.97 31.62 -35.67
CA GLU A 137 48.75 32.06 -34.99
C GLU A 137 47.51 31.87 -35.89
N THR A 138 47.58 32.33 -37.15
CA THR A 138 46.48 32.17 -38.12
C THR A 138 46.16 30.70 -38.38
N ALA A 139 47.18 29.85 -38.55
CA ALA A 139 46.99 28.41 -38.77
C ALA A 139 46.33 27.71 -37.58
N ILE A 140 46.77 28.04 -36.35
CA ILE A 140 46.19 27.48 -35.12
C ILE A 140 44.76 27.97 -34.88
N ILE A 141 44.42 29.23 -35.20
CA ILE A 141 43.03 29.73 -35.11
C ILE A 141 42.11 28.93 -36.04
N GLN A 142 42.51 28.71 -37.29
CA GLN A 142 41.74 27.90 -38.25
C GLN A 142 41.54 26.46 -37.74
N ASP A 143 42.61 25.84 -37.25
CA ASP A 143 42.57 24.47 -36.73
C ASP A 143 41.69 24.34 -35.47
N LEU A 144 41.75 25.33 -34.57
CA LEU A 144 40.91 25.39 -33.38
C LEU A 144 39.42 25.51 -33.71
N LEU A 145 39.04 26.22 -34.78
CA LEU A 145 37.63 26.29 -35.21
C LEU A 145 37.11 24.92 -35.67
N PHE A 146 37.92 24.11 -36.37
CA PHE A 146 37.56 22.72 -36.70
C PHE A 146 37.50 21.81 -35.48
N VAL A 147 38.44 21.96 -34.55
CA VAL A 147 38.49 21.21 -33.29
C VAL A 147 37.30 21.55 -32.37
N PHE A 148 36.85 22.80 -32.34
CA PHE A 148 35.62 23.21 -31.63
C PHE A 148 34.35 22.59 -32.24
N MET A 149 34.35 22.23 -33.52
CA MET A 149 33.26 21.44 -34.12
C MET A 149 33.37 19.93 -33.84
N GLY A 150 34.35 19.49 -33.05
CA GLY A 150 34.56 18.08 -32.70
C GLY A 150 35.33 17.26 -33.75
N PHE A 151 35.97 17.90 -34.74
CA PHE A 151 36.78 17.23 -35.75
C PHE A 151 38.28 17.27 -35.42
N GLU A 152 39.06 16.42 -36.09
CA GLU A 152 40.53 16.46 -36.00
C GLU A 152 41.10 17.58 -36.88
N GLY A 153 42.03 18.36 -36.33
CA GLY A 153 42.78 19.39 -37.06
C GLY A 153 44.00 18.85 -37.78
N GLN A 154 44.64 19.70 -38.59
CA GLN A 154 45.89 19.41 -39.29
C GLN A 154 47.08 19.41 -38.33
N TYR A 155 47.09 20.37 -37.39
CA TYR A 155 48.14 20.64 -36.39
C TYR A 155 47.75 20.21 -34.97
N VAL A 156 46.45 20.16 -34.68
CA VAL A 156 45.86 19.67 -33.42
C VAL A 156 45.18 18.34 -33.70
N ARG A 157 45.82 17.25 -33.28
CA ARG A 157 45.40 15.88 -33.56
C ARG A 157 44.86 15.18 -32.32
N TYR A 158 44.17 14.05 -32.50
CA TYR A 158 43.81 13.21 -31.36
C TYR A 158 45.06 12.53 -30.77
N THR A 159 45.04 12.29 -29.47
CA THR A 159 46.04 11.43 -28.80
C THR A 159 45.81 9.98 -29.18
N ASP A 160 46.89 9.19 -29.28
CA ASP A 160 46.87 7.77 -29.71
C ASP A 160 45.97 6.85 -28.84
N ALA A 161 45.57 7.31 -27.65
CA ALA A 161 44.66 6.63 -26.73
C ALA A 161 43.16 6.82 -27.06
N TYR A 162 42.80 7.78 -27.91
CA TYR A 162 41.40 8.06 -28.28
C TYR A 162 41.04 7.38 -29.59
N GLN A 163 40.10 6.43 -29.55
CA GLN A 163 39.54 5.80 -30.74
C GLN A 163 38.13 6.34 -31.03
N PRO A 164 37.92 7.11 -32.12
CA PRO A 164 36.60 7.62 -32.49
C PRO A 164 35.54 6.54 -32.77
N THR A 165 35.96 5.28 -32.94
CA THR A 165 35.11 4.11 -33.18
C THR A 165 34.56 3.47 -31.90
N GLU A 166 35.08 3.81 -30.72
CA GLU A 166 34.70 3.16 -29.45
C GLU A 166 33.72 4.02 -28.64
N GLU A 167 32.56 3.45 -28.23
CA GLU A 167 31.53 4.20 -27.48
C GLU A 167 32.06 4.72 -26.13
N LYS A 168 32.84 3.93 -25.38
CA LYS A 168 33.46 4.35 -24.11
C LYS A 168 34.38 5.57 -24.30
N SER A 169 35.30 5.51 -25.27
CA SER A 169 36.21 6.63 -25.57
C SER A 169 35.47 7.90 -25.98
N ARG A 170 34.41 7.77 -26.81
CA ARG A 170 33.56 8.92 -27.20
C ARG A 170 32.88 9.58 -26.00
N LEU A 171 32.43 8.80 -25.02
CA LEU A 171 31.76 9.30 -23.81
C LEU A 171 32.72 9.99 -22.83
N ALA A 172 33.96 9.50 -22.70
CA ALA A 172 35.02 10.16 -21.94
C ALA A 172 35.48 11.47 -22.61
N GLY A 173 35.48 11.50 -23.95
CA GLY A 173 35.84 12.66 -24.76
C GLY A 173 37.27 12.62 -25.32
N PRO A 174 37.51 13.30 -26.46
CA PRO A 174 38.82 13.31 -27.11
C PRO A 174 39.86 14.08 -26.31
N GLN A 175 41.02 13.44 -26.11
CA GLN A 175 42.24 14.14 -25.72
C GLN A 175 42.99 14.61 -26.97
N PHE A 176 43.47 15.86 -26.96
CA PHE A 176 44.14 16.49 -28.09
C PHE A 176 45.64 16.69 -27.85
N ARG A 177 46.43 16.50 -28.91
CA ARG A 177 47.88 16.74 -28.95
C ARG A 177 48.20 17.79 -30.03
N VAL A 178 48.90 18.85 -29.65
CA VAL A 178 49.43 19.86 -30.59
C VAL A 178 50.77 19.38 -31.15
N LEU A 179 50.99 19.56 -32.46
CA LEU A 179 52.27 19.23 -33.10
C LEU A 179 53.44 20.07 -32.56
N SER A 180 54.63 19.46 -32.53
CA SER A 180 55.87 20.12 -32.11
C SER A 180 56.29 21.22 -33.09
N GLY A 181 56.70 22.38 -32.56
CA GLY A 181 57.18 23.52 -33.35
C GLY A 181 56.42 24.82 -33.11
N LEU A 182 55.26 24.77 -32.45
CA LEU A 182 54.51 25.96 -32.03
C LEU A 182 55.23 26.73 -30.92
N ASP A 183 55.21 28.07 -30.99
CA ASP A 183 55.67 28.97 -29.93
C ASP A 183 55.04 28.63 -28.56
N PRO A 184 55.80 28.67 -27.43
CA PRO A 184 55.27 28.33 -26.11
C PRO A 184 54.04 29.16 -25.69
N SER A 185 54.00 30.46 -25.99
CA SER A 185 52.90 31.34 -25.56
C SER A 185 51.60 31.03 -26.30
N LEU A 186 51.68 30.77 -27.61
CA LEU A 186 50.55 30.31 -28.41
C LEU A 186 50.10 28.90 -27.98
N ARG A 187 51.06 28.03 -27.64
CA ARG A 187 50.79 26.65 -27.20
C ARG A 187 50.01 26.61 -25.89
N ASP A 188 50.43 27.34 -24.87
CA ASP A 188 49.75 27.34 -23.57
C ASP A 188 48.31 27.88 -23.68
N LEU A 189 48.12 28.93 -24.49
CA LEU A 189 46.81 29.49 -24.79
C LEU A 189 45.92 28.48 -25.55
N THR A 190 46.49 27.79 -26.55
CA THR A 190 45.82 26.72 -27.31
C THR A 190 45.37 25.60 -26.38
N ILE A 191 46.28 25.06 -25.55
CA ILE A 191 46.00 23.95 -24.62
C ILE A 191 44.86 24.30 -23.66
N SER A 192 44.84 25.54 -23.13
CA SER A 192 43.74 26.00 -22.27
C SER A 192 42.37 25.91 -22.97
N MET A 193 42.31 26.20 -24.28
CA MET A 193 41.08 26.20 -25.07
C MET A 193 40.64 24.79 -25.54
N LEU A 194 41.57 23.84 -25.71
CA LEU A 194 41.26 22.47 -26.14
C LEU A 194 40.31 21.73 -25.18
N SER A 195 40.34 22.08 -23.89
CA SER A 195 39.39 21.57 -22.90
C SER A 195 37.92 21.74 -23.32
N MET A 196 37.57 22.87 -23.95
CA MET A 196 36.22 23.16 -24.44
C MET A 196 35.78 22.20 -25.56
N ALA A 197 36.70 21.80 -26.44
CA ALA A 197 36.45 20.83 -27.51
C ALA A 197 36.22 19.43 -26.95
N THR A 198 37.02 19.01 -25.96
CA THR A 198 36.82 17.74 -25.25
C THR A 198 35.44 17.67 -24.59
N HIS A 199 35.05 18.74 -23.88
CA HIS A 199 33.72 18.84 -23.27
C HIS A 199 32.59 18.79 -24.31
N TYR A 200 32.73 19.50 -25.44
CA TYR A 200 31.72 19.50 -26.52
C TYR A 200 31.49 18.09 -27.09
N ALA A 201 32.56 17.42 -27.53
CA ALA A 201 32.45 16.11 -28.18
C ALA A 201 31.92 15.01 -27.23
N ALA A 202 32.29 15.05 -25.95
CA ALA A 202 31.74 14.16 -24.93
C ALA A 202 30.24 14.41 -24.65
N VAL A 203 29.80 15.68 -24.62
CA VAL A 203 28.38 16.01 -24.44
C VAL A 203 27.55 15.66 -25.67
N GLU A 204 28.11 15.79 -26.88
CA GLU A 204 27.47 15.30 -28.11
C GLU A 204 27.30 13.76 -28.06
N ALA A 205 28.36 13.02 -27.73
CA ALA A 205 28.27 11.56 -27.57
C ALA A 205 27.28 11.13 -26.47
N PHE A 206 27.21 11.86 -25.35
CA PHE A 206 26.20 11.65 -24.30
C PHE A 206 24.78 11.80 -24.83
N VAL A 207 24.48 12.88 -25.57
CA VAL A 207 23.15 13.15 -26.15
C VAL A 207 22.74 12.07 -27.15
N GLU A 208 23.69 11.50 -27.90
CA GLU A 208 23.41 10.35 -28.77
C GLU A 208 23.07 9.10 -27.96
N VAL A 209 23.95 8.66 -27.06
CA VAL A 209 23.80 7.38 -26.34
C VAL A 209 22.58 7.40 -25.42
N GLN A 210 22.38 8.48 -24.66
CA GLN A 210 21.27 8.60 -23.69
C GLN A 210 19.91 8.85 -24.35
N SER A 211 19.86 9.02 -25.68
CA SER A 211 18.60 9.09 -26.44
C SER A 211 17.94 7.72 -26.69
N ARG A 212 18.60 6.60 -26.40
CA ARG A 212 18.02 5.25 -26.51
C ARG A 212 16.76 5.12 -25.62
N GLU A 213 15.77 4.35 -26.06
CA GLU A 213 14.48 4.17 -25.34
C GLU A 213 14.64 3.60 -23.91
N GLU A 214 15.75 2.90 -23.67
CA GLU A 214 16.11 2.30 -22.38
C GLU A 214 16.22 3.33 -21.24
N PHE A 215 16.62 4.58 -21.53
CA PHE A 215 16.92 5.61 -20.52
C PHE A 215 15.72 6.45 -20.07
N GLY A 216 14.57 6.31 -20.73
CA GLY A 216 13.32 6.97 -20.34
C GLY A 216 13.16 8.45 -20.73
N ALA A 217 11.94 8.94 -20.54
CA ALA A 217 11.46 10.21 -21.07
C ALA A 217 12.07 11.44 -20.37
N VAL A 218 12.41 11.34 -19.08
CA VAL A 218 13.07 12.43 -18.34
C VAL A 218 14.46 12.69 -18.91
N ASN A 219 15.19 11.61 -19.24
CA ASN A 219 16.52 11.71 -19.82
C ASN A 219 16.48 12.16 -21.28
N HIS A 220 15.46 11.75 -22.06
CA HIS A 220 15.23 12.29 -23.41
C HIS A 220 14.97 13.80 -23.40
N ALA A 221 14.20 14.30 -22.42
CA ALA A 221 13.97 15.74 -22.25
C ALA A 221 15.24 16.50 -21.85
N LEU A 222 16.09 15.91 -20.99
CA LEU A 222 17.43 16.43 -20.68
C LEU A 222 18.31 16.49 -21.94
N CYS A 223 18.38 15.41 -22.73
CA CYS A 223 19.14 15.35 -23.98
C CYS A 223 18.65 16.40 -24.99
N ALA A 224 17.35 16.62 -25.10
CA ALA A 224 16.78 17.68 -25.95
C ALA A 224 17.19 19.09 -25.49
N ALA A 225 17.21 19.35 -24.18
CA ALA A 225 17.66 20.62 -23.61
C ALA A 225 19.17 20.84 -23.83
N MET A 226 20.01 19.82 -23.60
CA MET A 226 21.45 19.89 -23.87
C MET A 226 21.73 20.10 -25.36
N ARG A 227 21.03 19.39 -26.26
CA ARG A 227 21.15 19.56 -27.71
C ARG A 227 20.82 20.98 -28.19
N LYS A 228 19.89 21.67 -27.53
CA LYS A 228 19.59 23.08 -27.82
C LYS A 228 20.80 23.97 -27.51
N LEU A 229 21.46 23.76 -26.36
CA LEU A 229 22.66 24.49 -25.96
C LEU A 229 23.86 24.18 -26.88
N LEU A 230 24.02 22.93 -27.32
CA LEU A 230 25.03 22.55 -28.34
C LEU A 230 24.80 23.28 -29.67
N LYS A 231 23.53 23.50 -30.07
CA LYS A 231 23.22 24.27 -31.27
C LYS A 231 23.63 25.75 -31.12
N ASP A 232 23.37 26.35 -29.97
CA ASP A 232 23.77 27.74 -29.69
C ASP A 232 25.31 27.89 -29.66
N TYR A 233 26.04 26.85 -29.23
CA TYR A 233 27.50 26.78 -29.33
C TYR A 233 28.00 26.73 -30.79
N LEU A 234 27.39 25.92 -31.66
CA LEU A 234 27.75 25.89 -33.08
C LEU A 234 27.48 27.23 -33.78
N ILE A 235 26.42 27.95 -33.38
CA ILE A 235 26.15 29.32 -33.87
C ILE A 235 27.27 30.28 -33.45
N LEU A 236 27.80 30.18 -32.22
CA LEU A 236 28.94 30.97 -31.77
C LEU A 236 30.21 30.67 -32.60
N ILE A 237 30.49 29.40 -32.92
CA ILE A 237 31.65 29.05 -33.76
C ILE A 237 31.54 29.70 -35.14
N ALA A 238 30.37 29.63 -35.79
CA ALA A 238 30.14 30.28 -37.09
C ALA A 238 30.30 31.81 -37.03
N GLN A 239 29.94 32.43 -35.90
CA GLN A 239 30.18 33.87 -35.67
C GLN A 239 31.67 34.18 -35.50
N LEU A 240 32.44 33.31 -34.83
CA LEU A 240 33.89 33.46 -34.66
C LEU A 240 34.65 33.23 -35.97
N GLU A 241 34.23 32.27 -36.80
CA GLU A 241 34.74 32.08 -38.17
C GLU A 241 34.50 33.35 -39.01
N HIS A 242 33.29 33.92 -38.96
CA HIS A 242 33.00 35.17 -39.66
C HIS A 242 33.86 36.34 -39.16
N GLN A 243 34.13 36.43 -37.85
CA GLN A 243 35.05 37.43 -37.30
C GLN A 243 36.50 37.22 -37.76
N MET A 244 36.99 35.98 -37.80
CA MET A 244 38.31 35.65 -38.34
C MET A 244 38.45 36.08 -39.81
N LEU A 245 37.42 35.86 -40.64
CA LEU A 245 37.46 36.20 -42.06
C LEU A 245 37.30 37.70 -42.36
N THR A 246 36.63 38.45 -41.48
CA THR A 246 36.33 39.88 -41.70
C THR A 246 37.25 40.85 -40.96
N ASN A 247 37.77 40.47 -39.79
CA ASN A 247 38.55 41.34 -38.93
C ASN A 247 40.03 40.97 -38.93
N GLN A 248 40.87 41.80 -39.56
CA GLN A 248 42.33 41.64 -39.58
C GLN A 248 43.01 41.79 -38.21
N SER A 249 42.29 42.23 -37.17
CA SER A 249 42.79 42.30 -35.78
C SER A 249 42.36 41.11 -34.91
N PHE A 250 41.76 40.08 -35.49
CA PHE A 250 41.34 38.88 -34.77
C PHE A 250 42.55 38.00 -34.41
N THR A 251 42.87 37.94 -33.12
CA THR A 251 44.00 37.17 -32.56
C THR A 251 43.51 35.99 -31.73
N LEU A 252 44.41 35.04 -31.44
CA LEU A 252 44.14 33.88 -30.59
C LEU A 252 43.70 34.30 -29.17
N HIS A 253 44.19 35.45 -28.69
CA HIS A 253 43.75 36.03 -27.43
C HIS A 253 42.29 36.52 -27.46
N VAL A 254 41.87 37.14 -28.56
CA VAL A 254 40.48 37.59 -28.77
C VAL A 254 39.55 36.38 -28.88
N LEU A 255 39.95 35.34 -29.60
CA LEU A 255 39.24 34.05 -29.66
C LEU A 255 39.03 33.48 -28.24
N ASN A 256 40.10 33.40 -27.43
CA ASN A 256 40.01 32.91 -26.04
C ASN A 256 39.04 33.72 -25.18
N LEU A 257 39.07 35.06 -25.30
CA LEU A 257 38.19 35.95 -24.54
C LEU A 257 36.71 35.70 -24.87
N HIS A 258 36.38 35.53 -26.15
CA HIS A 258 35.00 35.24 -26.58
C HIS A 258 34.55 33.81 -26.21
N THR A 259 35.45 32.83 -26.21
CA THR A 259 35.10 31.43 -25.86
C THR A 259 35.01 31.17 -24.36
N LYS A 260 35.64 31.99 -23.52
CA LYS A 260 35.75 31.79 -22.05
C LYS A 260 34.41 31.55 -21.31
N PRO A 261 33.33 32.35 -21.51
CA PRO A 261 32.05 32.07 -20.84
C PRO A 261 31.43 30.75 -21.30
N THR A 262 31.56 30.41 -22.59
CA THR A 262 31.00 29.21 -23.19
C THR A 262 31.76 27.95 -22.77
N SER A 263 33.08 28.04 -22.61
CA SER A 263 33.91 26.97 -22.03
C SER A 263 33.43 26.59 -20.62
N HIS A 264 33.11 27.59 -19.78
CA HIS A 264 32.56 27.32 -18.45
C HIS A 264 31.19 26.63 -18.52
N MET A 265 30.27 27.08 -19.39
CA MET A 265 28.98 26.39 -19.57
C MET A 265 29.15 24.95 -20.06
N MET A 266 30.05 24.71 -21.01
CA MET A 266 30.31 23.38 -21.57
C MET A 266 30.92 22.43 -20.52
N PHE A 267 31.82 22.93 -19.66
CA PHE A 267 32.35 22.17 -18.52
C PHE A 267 31.24 21.73 -17.55
N GLN A 268 30.26 22.59 -17.26
CA GLN A 268 29.14 22.20 -16.39
C GLN A 268 28.20 21.17 -17.01
N LEU A 269 27.97 21.25 -18.34
CA LEU A 269 27.23 20.21 -19.08
C LEU A 269 28.00 18.89 -19.08
N TYR A 270 29.30 18.92 -19.37
CA TYR A 270 30.17 17.76 -19.41
C TYR A 270 30.24 17.04 -18.06
N SER A 271 30.45 17.79 -16.98
CA SER A 271 30.57 17.20 -15.64
C SER A 271 29.24 16.65 -15.13
N LEU A 272 28.09 17.25 -15.49
CA LEU A 272 26.76 16.67 -15.22
C LEU A 272 26.55 15.37 -16.03
N ALA A 273 26.93 15.36 -17.31
CA ALA A 273 26.87 14.16 -18.14
C ALA A 273 27.75 13.03 -17.59
N HIS A 274 28.97 13.34 -17.13
CA HIS A 274 29.86 12.38 -16.48
C HIS A 274 29.30 11.82 -15.17
N GLU A 275 28.68 12.65 -14.31
CA GLU A 275 28.02 12.16 -13.09
C GLU A 275 26.87 11.20 -13.43
N ILE A 276 26.07 11.49 -14.46
CA ILE A 276 25.00 10.60 -14.94
C ILE A 276 25.60 9.30 -15.50
N LEU A 277 26.72 9.36 -16.24
CA LEU A 277 27.37 8.18 -16.82
C LEU A 277 28.07 7.30 -15.77
N LYS A 278 28.61 7.88 -14.69
CA LYS A 278 29.22 7.15 -13.58
C LYS A 278 28.18 6.36 -12.78
N GLU A 279 27.04 6.96 -12.46
CA GLU A 279 25.92 6.25 -11.80
C GLU A 279 25.25 5.20 -12.72
N ASN A 280 25.40 5.31 -14.04
CA ASN A 280 24.96 4.30 -15.02
C ASN A 280 25.94 3.12 -15.22
N SER A 281 27.08 3.10 -14.51
CA SER A 281 28.20 2.16 -14.74
C SER A 281 28.68 2.11 -16.21
N MET A 282 28.60 3.24 -16.93
CA MET A 282 29.07 3.33 -18.32
C MET A 282 30.49 3.92 -18.44
N LEU A 283 30.91 4.63 -17.39
CA LEU A 283 32.27 5.12 -17.17
C LEU A 283 32.78 4.58 -15.84
N GLU A 284 32.86 3.25 -15.72
CA GLU A 284 33.65 2.61 -14.67
C GLU A 284 35.08 3.18 -14.74
N GLU A 285 35.55 3.74 -13.61
CA GLU A 285 36.98 3.85 -13.36
C GLU A 285 37.46 2.40 -13.16
N ASP A 286 38.51 1.99 -13.91
CA ASP A 286 39.09 0.65 -13.80
C ASP A 286 39.88 0.49 -12.48
N ASP A 287 39.22 0.70 -11.33
CA ASP A 287 39.70 0.31 -10.01
C ASP A 287 39.43 -1.20 -9.86
N ASP A 288 40.46 -2.01 -10.16
CA ASP A 288 40.51 -3.49 -10.16
C ASP A 288 40.23 -4.17 -8.78
N ASP A 289 39.61 -3.49 -7.81
CA ASP A 289 39.44 -3.89 -6.41
C ASP A 289 37.96 -3.90 -5.94
N LEU A 290 37.06 -4.63 -6.62
CA LEU A 290 35.71 -4.95 -6.10
C LEU A 290 35.43 -6.46 -6.08
N ASP A 291 35.10 -6.97 -4.89
CA ASP A 291 34.87 -8.39 -4.58
C ASP A 291 33.67 -8.98 -5.35
N GLU A 292 33.78 -10.25 -5.77
CA GLU A 292 32.68 -11.07 -6.34
C GLU A 292 31.48 -11.28 -5.37
N SER A 293 31.50 -10.70 -4.16
CA SER A 293 30.43 -10.79 -3.16
C SER A 293 29.23 -9.89 -3.46
N ASP A 294 29.45 -8.70 -4.02
CA ASP A 294 28.39 -7.68 -4.14
C ASP A 294 27.34 -8.08 -5.19
N ASP A 295 27.71 -8.88 -6.19
CA ASP A 295 26.76 -9.48 -7.13
C ASP A 295 25.77 -10.41 -6.41
N PHE A 296 26.21 -11.17 -5.40
CA PHE A 296 25.36 -12.15 -4.74
C PHE A 296 24.30 -11.49 -3.84
N GLU A 297 24.65 -10.40 -3.15
CA GLU A 297 23.73 -9.59 -2.33
C GLU A 297 22.70 -8.89 -3.22
N ASN A 298 23.13 -8.26 -4.33
CA ASN A 298 22.26 -7.63 -5.32
C ASN A 298 21.29 -8.64 -5.99
N ILE A 299 21.76 -9.86 -6.29
CA ILE A 299 20.92 -10.95 -6.81
C ILE A 299 19.85 -11.33 -5.77
N LEU A 300 20.22 -11.48 -4.49
CA LEU A 300 19.30 -11.82 -3.40
C LEU A 300 18.22 -10.75 -3.19
N GLU A 301 18.60 -9.46 -3.27
CA GLU A 301 17.65 -8.35 -3.16
C GLU A 301 16.70 -8.30 -4.37
N SER A 302 17.20 -8.51 -5.59
CA SER A 302 16.35 -8.56 -6.80
C SER A 302 15.31 -9.71 -6.78
N LEU A 303 15.69 -10.87 -6.23
CA LEU A 303 14.81 -12.02 -6.03
C LEU A 303 13.78 -11.77 -4.93
N ARG A 304 14.14 -11.00 -3.89
CA ARG A 304 13.22 -10.56 -2.83
C ARG A 304 12.20 -9.53 -3.32
N GLU A 305 12.54 -8.71 -4.31
CA GLU A 305 11.63 -7.76 -4.96
C GLU A 305 10.73 -8.38 -6.06
N GLY A 306 10.96 -9.63 -6.45
CA GLY A 306 10.18 -10.31 -7.47
C GLY A 306 10.38 -9.78 -8.90
N ARG A 307 11.61 -9.34 -9.24
CA ARG A 307 11.98 -9.03 -10.63
C ARG A 307 12.28 -10.33 -11.39
N ASP A 308 11.92 -10.41 -12.68
CA ASP A 308 12.25 -11.56 -13.52
C ASP A 308 13.77 -11.73 -13.64
N ALA A 309 14.27 -12.95 -13.37
CA ALA A 309 15.70 -13.29 -13.28
C ALA A 309 16.47 -13.25 -14.64
N GLY A 310 15.91 -12.62 -15.67
CA GLY A 310 16.50 -12.50 -17.00
C GLY A 310 17.25 -11.19 -17.25
N ASN A 311 17.17 -10.19 -16.35
CA ASN A 311 17.69 -8.85 -16.61
C ASN A 311 18.62 -8.35 -15.49
N VAL A 312 19.56 -9.20 -15.07
CA VAL A 312 20.75 -8.79 -14.29
C VAL A 312 21.69 -8.03 -15.23
N GLY A 313 21.69 -6.70 -15.17
CA GLY A 313 22.55 -5.89 -16.04
C GLY A 313 22.28 -4.39 -15.95
N ARG A 314 23.25 -3.67 -15.35
CA ARG A 314 23.36 -2.21 -15.21
C ARG A 314 22.24 -1.51 -14.42
N LYS A 315 22.65 -0.83 -13.35
CA LYS A 315 21.83 0.18 -12.66
C LYS A 315 21.67 1.37 -13.62
N VAL A 316 20.52 1.47 -14.28
CA VAL A 316 20.25 2.59 -15.19
C VAL A 316 19.55 3.72 -14.43
N CYS A 317 20.16 4.91 -14.40
CA CYS A 317 19.54 6.11 -13.86
C CYS A 317 18.45 6.62 -14.80
N LYS A 318 17.19 6.51 -14.35
CA LYS A 318 16.02 7.03 -15.06
C LYS A 318 15.22 7.97 -14.17
N GLY A 319 14.22 8.65 -14.72
CA GLY A 319 13.18 9.34 -13.96
C GLY A 319 13.69 10.26 -12.84
N GLY A 320 13.21 9.99 -11.63
CA GLY A 320 13.52 10.78 -10.44
C GLY A 320 14.99 10.75 -10.01
N SER A 321 15.75 9.72 -10.37
CA SER A 321 17.19 9.67 -10.07
C SER A 321 17.99 10.72 -10.86
N VAL A 322 17.66 10.94 -12.13
CA VAL A 322 18.26 12.02 -12.94
C VAL A 322 17.92 13.40 -12.37
N LEU A 323 16.66 13.61 -11.97
CA LEU A 323 16.18 14.84 -11.34
C LEU A 323 16.87 15.09 -9.98
N ARG A 324 17.07 14.04 -9.18
CA ARG A 324 17.82 14.10 -7.92
C ARG A 324 19.25 14.56 -8.15
N LEU A 325 19.94 14.03 -9.16
CA LEU A 325 21.33 14.38 -9.45
C LEU A 325 21.48 15.85 -9.89
N ILE A 326 20.62 16.33 -10.81
CA ILE A 326 20.57 17.74 -11.21
C ILE A 326 20.32 18.65 -9.99
N THR A 327 19.42 18.24 -9.10
CA THR A 327 19.07 19.00 -7.87
C THR A 327 20.22 19.01 -6.86
N LYS A 328 20.88 17.87 -6.65
CA LYS A 328 22.09 17.75 -5.80
C LYS A 328 23.18 18.68 -6.31
N ARG A 329 23.42 18.70 -7.62
CA ARG A 329 24.41 19.58 -8.27
C ARG A 329 24.04 21.06 -8.15
N LEU A 330 22.76 21.42 -8.31
CA LEU A 330 22.28 22.78 -8.12
C LEU A 330 22.54 23.28 -6.69
N ALA A 331 22.40 22.41 -5.68
CA ALA A 331 22.72 22.75 -4.29
C ALA A 331 24.23 22.95 -4.06
N THR A 332 25.08 22.06 -4.59
CA THR A 332 26.55 22.19 -4.45
C THR A 332 27.12 23.40 -5.21
N MET A 333 26.49 23.80 -6.31
CA MET A 333 26.94 24.90 -7.18
C MET A 333 26.23 26.24 -6.92
N SER A 334 25.56 26.39 -5.77
CA SER A 334 24.78 27.57 -5.40
C SER A 334 25.56 28.90 -5.40
N GLY A 335 26.90 28.85 -5.33
CA GLY A 335 27.77 30.03 -5.37
C GLY A 335 28.05 30.62 -6.76
N ASP A 336 27.76 29.91 -7.87
CA ASP A 336 27.94 30.46 -9.23
C ASP A 336 26.60 30.80 -9.92
N PRO A 337 26.32 32.09 -10.21
CA PRO A 337 25.14 32.51 -10.95
C PRO A 337 24.99 31.88 -12.34
N ALA A 338 26.09 31.60 -13.05
CA ALA A 338 26.03 31.06 -14.41
C ALA A 338 25.62 29.57 -14.40
N ALA A 339 26.32 28.73 -13.62
CA ALA A 339 25.96 27.34 -13.40
C ALA A 339 24.55 27.20 -12.83
N ARG A 340 24.13 28.05 -11.87
CA ARG A 340 22.77 28.02 -11.34
C ARG A 340 21.72 28.27 -12.42
N THR A 341 21.90 29.29 -13.27
CA THR A 341 20.96 29.60 -14.36
C THR A 341 20.86 28.46 -15.36
N LEU A 342 21.99 27.84 -15.70
CA LEU A 342 22.07 26.67 -16.57
C LEU A 342 21.35 25.45 -15.95
N LEU A 343 21.69 25.07 -14.73
CA LEU A 343 21.14 23.89 -14.04
C LEU A 343 19.63 24.05 -13.76
N THR A 344 19.16 25.24 -13.39
CA THR A 344 17.72 25.54 -13.27
C THR A 344 17.00 25.37 -14.61
N THR A 345 17.62 25.80 -15.72
CA THR A 345 17.04 25.62 -17.07
C THR A 345 16.96 24.14 -17.45
N LEU A 346 18.01 23.36 -17.20
CA LEU A 346 18.02 21.91 -17.44
C LEU A 346 16.96 21.20 -16.59
N LEU A 347 16.87 21.51 -15.29
CA LEU A 347 15.86 20.96 -14.38
C LEU A 347 14.43 21.30 -14.81
N ARG A 348 14.20 22.53 -15.28
CA ARG A 348 12.89 23.00 -15.76
C ARG A 348 12.45 22.23 -17.01
N GLU A 349 13.35 22.02 -17.97
CA GLU A 349 13.01 21.29 -19.21
C GLU A 349 12.90 19.77 -18.97
N SER A 350 13.80 19.16 -18.19
CA SER A 350 13.79 17.72 -17.90
C SER A 350 12.61 17.28 -17.01
N SER A 351 12.07 18.18 -16.19
CA SER A 351 10.93 17.88 -15.31
C SER A 351 9.56 17.84 -15.99
N ARG A 352 9.41 18.39 -17.20
CA ARG A 352 8.12 18.39 -17.93
C ARG A 352 7.47 17.01 -18.11
N PRO A 353 8.15 15.98 -18.65
CA PRO A 353 7.54 14.64 -18.80
C PRO A 353 7.14 14.04 -17.45
N TYR A 354 7.96 14.25 -16.41
CA TYR A 354 7.65 13.78 -15.06
C TYR A 354 6.40 14.48 -14.49
N MET A 355 6.27 15.79 -14.71
CA MET A 355 5.10 16.56 -14.28
C MET A 355 3.82 16.14 -15.02
N ALA A 356 3.91 15.79 -16.30
CA ALA A 356 2.78 15.26 -17.05
C ALA A 356 2.27 13.93 -16.46
N MET A 357 3.17 13.00 -16.11
CA MET A 357 2.81 11.76 -15.40
C MET A 357 2.21 12.04 -14.01
N LEU A 358 2.77 13.00 -13.27
CA LEU A 358 2.28 13.37 -11.94
C LEU A 358 0.88 14.00 -11.99
N ASN A 359 0.61 14.90 -12.94
CA ASN A 359 -0.70 15.54 -13.09
C ASN A 359 -1.78 14.53 -13.54
N GLU A 360 -1.43 13.59 -14.43
CA GLU A 360 -2.33 12.48 -14.82
C GLU A 360 -2.66 11.56 -13.62
N TRP A 361 -1.71 11.34 -12.71
CA TRP A 361 -1.97 10.62 -11.46
C TRP A 361 -2.83 11.43 -10.47
N LEU A 362 -2.50 12.70 -10.24
CA LEU A 362 -3.18 13.56 -9.26
C LEU A 362 -4.63 13.91 -9.65
N HIS A 363 -4.89 14.15 -10.94
CA HIS A 363 -6.19 14.63 -11.42
C HIS A 363 -7.05 13.56 -12.10
N HIS A 364 -6.45 12.48 -12.62
CA HIS A 364 -7.19 11.37 -13.27
C HIS A 364 -6.97 9.98 -12.64
N GLY A 365 -6.03 9.84 -11.69
CA GLY A 365 -5.73 8.57 -11.01
C GLY A 365 -4.98 7.54 -11.88
N ASN A 366 -4.51 7.92 -13.08
CA ASN A 366 -3.90 7.00 -14.02
C ASN A 366 -2.37 7.00 -13.93
N VAL A 367 -1.76 5.81 -13.89
CA VAL A 367 -0.30 5.66 -13.99
C VAL A 367 0.08 5.43 -15.46
N ARG A 368 0.39 6.51 -16.19
CA ARG A 368 0.94 6.44 -17.56
C ARG A 368 2.46 6.47 -17.54
N ASP A 369 3.07 5.37 -17.09
CA ASP A 369 4.53 5.20 -16.97
C ASP A 369 5.03 4.05 -17.87
N PRO A 370 5.42 4.31 -19.14
CA PRO A 370 5.93 3.27 -20.04
C PRO A 370 7.34 2.77 -19.69
N HIS A 371 8.17 3.61 -19.06
CA HIS A 371 9.60 3.35 -18.86
C HIS A 371 9.98 2.97 -17.42
N SER A 372 9.00 2.89 -16.51
CA SER A 372 9.19 2.65 -15.08
C SER A 372 9.98 3.76 -14.37
N GLU A 373 9.66 5.02 -14.67
CA GLU A 373 10.33 6.23 -14.16
C GLU A 373 9.58 6.97 -13.05
N PHE A 374 8.29 6.67 -12.84
CA PHE A 374 7.44 7.41 -11.91
C PHE A 374 7.55 6.88 -10.48
N LEU A 375 7.37 7.76 -9.47
CA LEU A 375 7.50 7.38 -8.06
C LEU A 375 6.48 6.32 -7.60
N ILE A 376 5.37 6.11 -8.33
CA ILE A 376 4.34 5.12 -7.98
C ILE A 376 4.39 3.95 -8.95
N LYS A 377 4.66 2.76 -8.42
CA LYS A 377 4.61 1.48 -9.13
C LYS A 377 3.20 0.88 -9.00
N GLU A 378 2.54 0.62 -10.13
CA GLU A 378 1.30 -0.17 -10.17
C GLU A 378 1.63 -1.68 -10.33
N GLN A 379 1.19 -2.51 -9.39
CA GLN A 379 1.31 -3.97 -9.45
C GLN A 379 0.11 -4.60 -10.19
N LYS A 380 0.15 -4.59 -11.52
CA LYS A 380 -0.93 -5.10 -12.41
C LYS A 380 -1.23 -6.61 -12.30
N SER A 381 -0.40 -7.36 -11.57
CA SER A 381 -0.59 -8.79 -11.27
C SER A 381 -1.74 -9.04 -10.28
N ILE A 382 -2.04 -8.08 -9.40
CA ILE A 382 -3.06 -8.22 -8.35
C ILE A 382 -4.43 -7.90 -8.95
N ARG A 383 -5.16 -8.94 -9.38
CA ARG A 383 -6.52 -8.82 -9.95
C ARG A 383 -7.59 -9.11 -8.91
N ARG A 384 -8.71 -8.39 -9.02
CA ARG A 384 -9.89 -8.43 -8.13
C ARG A 384 -10.44 -9.84 -7.86
N GLU A 385 -10.40 -10.73 -8.86
CA GLU A 385 -10.92 -12.10 -8.79
C GLU A 385 -10.18 -13.00 -7.79
N GLY A 386 -8.91 -12.69 -7.46
CA GLY A 386 -8.14 -13.46 -6.48
C GLY A 386 -8.42 -13.08 -5.01
N LEU A 387 -9.24 -12.06 -4.77
CA LEU A 387 -9.41 -11.44 -3.44
C LEU A 387 -10.78 -11.68 -2.78
N GLU A 388 -11.62 -12.56 -3.32
CA GLU A 388 -13.00 -12.75 -2.82
C GLU A 388 -13.13 -13.20 -1.35
N GLN A 389 -12.03 -13.56 -0.69
CA GLN A 389 -11.98 -13.96 0.71
C GLN A 389 -11.32 -12.90 1.63
N ASP A 390 -10.43 -12.05 1.11
CA ASP A 390 -9.62 -11.06 1.86
C ASP A 390 -9.66 -9.64 1.24
N TYR A 391 -10.86 -9.13 0.91
CA TYR A 391 -11.06 -7.69 0.69
C TYR A 391 -10.81 -6.92 2.03
N THR A 392 -10.06 -5.80 2.10
CA THR A 392 -9.76 -4.81 1.05
C THR A 392 -8.42 -4.08 1.24
N ASP A 393 -7.79 -4.13 2.42
CA ASP A 393 -6.69 -3.23 2.80
C ASP A 393 -5.39 -3.60 2.06
N GLU A 394 -5.00 -4.88 2.12
CA GLU A 394 -3.80 -5.39 1.45
C GLU A 394 -3.82 -5.19 -0.07
N TYR A 395 -5.01 -5.06 -0.69
CA TYR A 395 -5.13 -4.77 -2.13
C TYR A 395 -4.58 -3.38 -2.47
N TRP A 396 -5.08 -2.34 -1.80
CA TRP A 396 -4.72 -0.95 -2.10
C TRP A 396 -3.33 -0.59 -1.56
N GLU A 397 -2.85 -1.28 -0.54
CA GLU A 397 -1.46 -1.22 -0.09
C GLU A 397 -0.50 -1.82 -1.13
N LYS A 398 -0.73 -3.07 -1.58
CA LYS A 398 0.17 -3.78 -2.49
C LYS A 398 0.06 -3.32 -3.95
N ARG A 399 -1.11 -2.87 -4.39
CA ARG A 399 -1.34 -2.43 -5.80
C ARG A 399 -0.56 -1.17 -6.16
N TYR A 400 -0.47 -0.19 -5.24
CA TYR A 400 0.26 1.07 -5.48
C TYR A 400 1.29 1.31 -4.38
N THR A 401 2.56 1.12 -4.74
CA THR A 401 3.71 1.23 -3.84
C THR A 401 4.67 2.32 -4.31
N ILE A 402 5.31 3.05 -3.38
CA ILE A 402 6.31 4.08 -3.70
C ILE A 402 7.65 3.43 -4.06
N ARG A 403 8.28 3.86 -5.16
CA ARG A 403 9.68 3.58 -5.51
C ARG A 403 10.57 4.61 -4.81
N HIS A 404 11.17 4.25 -3.66
CA HIS A 404 12.02 5.18 -2.90
C HIS A 404 13.23 5.69 -3.71
N GLU A 405 13.81 4.85 -4.57
CA GLU A 405 14.92 5.23 -5.45
C GLU A 405 14.54 6.30 -6.48
N ASP A 406 13.27 6.43 -6.85
CA ASP A 406 12.82 7.36 -7.91
C ASP A 406 12.08 8.60 -7.36
N VAL A 407 12.13 8.87 -6.05
CA VAL A 407 11.53 10.10 -5.47
C VAL A 407 12.46 11.31 -5.72
N PRO A 408 12.03 12.34 -6.49
CA PRO A 408 12.76 13.59 -6.59
C PRO A 408 12.78 14.32 -5.24
N PRO A 409 13.88 14.99 -4.83
CA PRO A 409 13.95 15.69 -3.54
C PRO A 409 12.83 16.71 -3.31
N GLN A 410 12.31 17.33 -4.37
CA GLN A 410 11.20 18.28 -4.36
C GLN A 410 9.87 17.67 -3.88
N LEU A 411 9.72 16.34 -3.99
CA LEU A 411 8.50 15.61 -3.66
C LEU A 411 8.58 14.87 -2.31
N ASP A 412 9.74 14.82 -1.66
CA ASP A 412 9.95 13.94 -0.51
C ASP A 412 9.04 14.28 0.70
N SER A 413 8.68 15.56 0.85
CA SER A 413 7.75 16.05 1.89
C SER A 413 6.26 15.82 1.61
N VAL A 414 5.90 15.47 0.37
CA VAL A 414 4.50 15.30 -0.08
C VAL A 414 4.22 13.94 -0.75
N LYS A 415 5.22 13.06 -0.87
CA LYS A 415 5.14 11.74 -1.52
C LYS A 415 3.94 10.90 -1.05
N ASP A 416 3.67 10.91 0.25
CA ASP A 416 2.58 10.12 0.84
C ASP A 416 1.21 10.71 0.48
N LYS A 417 1.07 12.05 0.50
CA LYS A 417 -0.14 12.74 0.02
C LYS A 417 -0.37 12.49 -1.48
N VAL A 418 0.68 12.50 -2.29
CA VAL A 418 0.61 12.19 -3.72
C VAL A 418 0.13 10.76 -3.95
N LEU A 419 0.65 9.78 -3.19
CA LEU A 419 0.18 8.39 -3.23
C LEU A 419 -1.30 8.29 -2.88
N LEU A 420 -1.71 8.89 -1.75
CA LEU A 420 -3.08 8.82 -1.25
C LEU A 420 -4.08 9.52 -2.19
N ALA A 421 -3.74 10.69 -2.74
CA ALA A 421 -4.60 11.44 -3.66
C ALA A 421 -5.09 10.58 -4.84
N GLY A 422 -4.17 9.91 -5.54
CA GLY A 422 -4.53 9.04 -6.65
C GLY A 422 -5.09 7.68 -6.21
N LYS A 423 -4.75 7.15 -5.02
CA LYS A 423 -5.44 5.97 -4.45
C LYS A 423 -6.94 6.27 -4.25
N TYR A 424 -7.28 7.39 -3.63
CA TYR A 424 -8.68 7.77 -3.40
C TYR A 424 -9.43 8.08 -4.69
N LEU A 425 -8.78 8.75 -5.64
CA LEU A 425 -9.39 9.02 -6.94
C LEU A 425 -9.66 7.73 -7.73
N ASN A 426 -8.78 6.73 -7.65
CA ASN A 426 -9.03 5.39 -8.21
C ASN A 426 -10.22 4.70 -7.54
N VAL A 427 -10.36 4.77 -6.21
CA VAL A 427 -11.53 4.25 -5.49
C VAL A 427 -12.82 4.93 -5.95
N VAL A 428 -12.83 6.26 -6.07
CA VAL A 428 -14.00 7.03 -6.54
C VAL A 428 -14.40 6.59 -7.96
N ARG A 429 -13.41 6.42 -8.85
CA ARG A 429 -13.64 6.00 -10.24
C ARG A 429 -14.14 4.54 -10.33
N GLU A 430 -13.60 3.63 -9.53
CA GLU A 430 -14.08 2.23 -9.48
C GLU A 430 -15.53 2.10 -8.96
N CYS A 431 -16.03 3.10 -8.23
CA CYS A 431 -17.42 3.20 -7.80
C CYS A 431 -18.36 3.86 -8.82
N GLY A 432 -17.87 4.26 -10.00
CA GLY A 432 -18.64 5.03 -10.97
C GLY A 432 -18.94 6.46 -10.52
N GLY A 433 -18.13 7.02 -9.61
CA GLY A 433 -18.13 8.45 -9.35
C GLY A 433 -17.84 9.21 -10.64
N VAL A 434 -18.51 10.34 -10.84
CA VAL A 434 -18.40 11.18 -12.05
C VAL A 434 -16.93 11.37 -12.41
N ASP A 435 -16.56 11.02 -13.65
CA ASP A 435 -15.21 11.26 -14.16
C ASP A 435 -14.85 12.71 -13.87
N VAL A 436 -13.80 12.91 -13.07
CA VAL A 436 -13.26 14.24 -12.79
C VAL A 436 -12.41 14.67 -13.97
N SER A 437 -13.03 14.71 -15.14
CA SER A 437 -12.69 15.61 -16.22
C SER A 437 -13.03 17.03 -15.78
N ARG A 438 -12.31 17.51 -14.75
CA ARG A 438 -11.77 18.85 -14.88
C ARG A 438 -10.81 18.74 -16.05
N ASP A 439 -11.28 19.15 -17.23
CA ASP A 439 -10.40 19.46 -18.34
C ASP A 439 -9.21 20.22 -17.76
N MET A 440 -7.99 19.81 -18.10
CA MET A 440 -6.78 20.37 -17.51
C MET A 440 -6.73 21.87 -17.84
N ASP A 441 -7.25 22.71 -16.95
CA ASP A 441 -7.17 24.16 -17.05
C ASP A 441 -5.70 24.52 -17.32
N ASP A 442 -5.45 25.50 -18.20
CA ASP A 442 -4.11 26.03 -18.55
C ASP A 442 -3.34 26.61 -17.33
N GLN A 443 -3.87 26.42 -16.12
CA GLN A 443 -3.37 26.84 -14.82
C GLN A 443 -2.55 25.75 -14.11
N VAL A 444 -2.61 24.48 -14.52
CA VAL A 444 -1.87 23.37 -13.86
C VAL A 444 -0.35 23.49 -14.09
N PRO A 445 0.49 23.39 -13.04
CA PRO A 445 1.94 23.46 -13.19
C PRO A 445 2.51 22.39 -14.14
N HIS A 446 3.40 22.80 -15.05
CA HIS A 446 4.11 21.90 -15.97
C HIS A 446 5.59 21.66 -15.62
N THR A 447 6.14 22.34 -14.60
CA THR A 447 7.55 22.31 -14.22
C THR A 447 7.71 22.43 -12.70
N PHE A 448 8.74 21.83 -12.10
CA PHE A 448 8.99 21.92 -10.64
C PHE A 448 9.31 23.33 -10.11
N ASP A 449 9.62 24.26 -11.03
CA ASP A 449 10.01 25.63 -10.72
C ASP A 449 8.79 26.58 -10.55
N ASP A 450 7.56 26.07 -10.73
CA ASP A 450 6.34 26.81 -10.43
C ASP A 450 6.04 26.77 -8.92
N VAL A 451 5.92 27.95 -8.30
CA VAL A 451 5.60 28.10 -6.88
C VAL A 451 4.29 27.36 -6.51
N ARG A 452 3.35 27.27 -7.44
CA ARG A 452 2.04 26.62 -7.25
C ARG A 452 2.10 25.09 -7.26
N PHE A 453 3.27 24.50 -7.47
CA PHE A 453 3.46 23.04 -7.51
C PHE A 453 2.97 22.33 -6.25
N LEU A 454 3.42 22.79 -5.08
CA LEU A 454 3.02 22.20 -3.79
C LEU A 454 1.54 22.46 -3.49
N ASP A 455 1.03 23.64 -3.87
CA ASP A 455 -0.39 23.98 -3.71
C ASP A 455 -1.29 23.10 -4.59
N ASN A 456 -0.87 22.78 -5.82
CA ASN A 456 -1.57 21.85 -6.71
C ASN A 456 -1.63 20.44 -6.09
N ALA A 457 -0.50 19.92 -5.57
CA ALA A 457 -0.47 18.61 -4.94
C ALA A 457 -1.37 18.53 -3.68
N ASN A 458 -1.32 19.55 -2.81
CA ASN A 458 -2.18 19.63 -1.63
C ASN A 458 -3.66 19.83 -2.01
N SER A 459 -3.95 20.61 -3.06
CA SER A 459 -5.31 20.85 -3.56
C SER A 459 -5.92 19.60 -4.21
N ALA A 460 -5.15 18.85 -4.98
CA ALA A 460 -5.56 17.57 -5.56
C ALA A 460 -5.86 16.54 -4.46
N TYR A 461 -5.01 16.44 -3.44
CA TYR A 461 -5.25 15.61 -2.25
C TYR A 461 -6.53 16.03 -1.50
N ALA A 462 -6.70 17.32 -1.21
CA ALA A 462 -7.89 17.83 -0.52
C ALA A 462 -9.18 17.62 -1.34
N PHE A 463 -9.10 17.75 -2.66
CA PHE A 463 -10.20 17.47 -3.58
C PHE A 463 -10.56 15.98 -3.58
N ALA A 464 -9.59 15.08 -3.80
CA ALA A 464 -9.80 13.63 -3.79
C ALA A 464 -10.38 13.14 -2.45
N ASN A 465 -9.88 13.66 -1.32
CA ASN A 465 -10.43 13.41 0.01
C ASN A 465 -11.90 13.82 0.10
N SER A 466 -12.23 15.05 -0.29
CA SER A 466 -13.62 15.55 -0.23
C SER A 466 -14.56 14.78 -1.16
N SER A 467 -14.09 14.35 -2.33
CA SER A 467 -14.87 13.52 -3.26
C SER A 467 -15.14 12.13 -2.70
N LEU A 468 -14.12 11.45 -2.16
CA LEU A 468 -14.27 10.13 -1.55
C LEU A 468 -15.14 10.18 -0.28
N LEU A 469 -14.93 11.17 0.59
CA LEU A 469 -15.76 11.37 1.79
C LEU A 469 -17.23 11.61 1.42
N THR A 470 -17.49 12.49 0.44
CA THR A 470 -18.86 12.74 -0.06
C THR A 470 -19.49 11.48 -0.63
N LEU A 471 -18.74 10.67 -1.39
CA LEU A 471 -19.22 9.40 -1.95
C LEU A 471 -19.57 8.38 -0.85
N LEU A 472 -18.72 8.23 0.17
CA LEU A 472 -18.94 7.30 1.28
C LEU A 472 -20.12 7.72 2.17
N LEU A 473 -20.22 9.02 2.52
CA LEU A 473 -21.27 9.53 3.40
C LEU A 473 -22.63 9.65 2.68
N THR A 474 -22.67 10.23 1.47
CA THR A 474 -23.94 10.55 0.79
C THR A 474 -24.43 9.43 -0.14
N THR A 475 -23.58 8.90 -1.02
CA THR A 475 -23.98 7.92 -2.04
C THR A 475 -24.16 6.52 -1.45
N HIS A 476 -23.25 6.10 -0.57
CA HIS A 476 -23.28 4.78 0.06
C HIS A 476 -23.83 4.76 1.49
N ALA A 477 -24.25 5.92 2.02
CA ALA A 477 -24.89 6.07 3.33
C ALA A 477 -24.15 5.36 4.49
N LEU A 478 -22.81 5.48 4.53
CA LEU A 478 -21.96 4.89 5.58
C LEU A 478 -22.52 5.05 7.02
N PRO A 479 -22.97 6.24 7.48
CA PRO A 479 -23.56 6.39 8.81
C PRO A 479 -24.82 5.54 9.04
N ALA A 480 -25.62 5.25 8.01
CA ALA A 480 -26.77 4.34 8.15
C ALA A 480 -26.29 2.89 8.34
N ARG A 481 -25.30 2.44 7.55
CA ARG A 481 -24.70 1.10 7.71
C ARG A 481 -23.97 0.92 9.05
N LEU A 482 -23.32 1.97 9.55
CA LEU A 482 -22.72 1.98 10.89
C LEU A 482 -23.79 1.82 11.99
N ARG A 483 -24.96 2.47 11.87
CA ARG A 483 -26.09 2.25 12.79
C ARG A 483 -26.59 0.80 12.74
N SER A 484 -26.71 0.19 11.56
CA SER A 484 -27.02 -1.24 11.41
C SER A 484 -25.99 -2.13 12.14
N LEU A 485 -24.69 -1.85 11.98
CA LEU A 485 -23.63 -2.55 12.73
C LEU A 485 -23.82 -2.42 14.25
N LYS A 486 -24.14 -1.24 14.78
CA LYS A 486 -24.49 -1.07 16.21
C LYS A 486 -25.70 -1.92 16.59
N HIS A 487 -26.77 -1.93 15.79
CA HIS A 487 -27.99 -2.68 16.10
C HIS A 487 -27.74 -4.20 16.18
N TYR A 488 -26.96 -4.77 15.26
CA TYR A 488 -26.68 -6.22 15.25
C TYR A 488 -25.57 -6.65 16.21
N PHE A 489 -24.48 -5.90 16.34
CA PHE A 489 -23.32 -6.31 17.16
C PHE A 489 -23.37 -5.83 18.61
N PHE A 490 -23.95 -4.65 18.90
CA PHE A 490 -24.05 -4.11 20.26
C PHE A 490 -25.41 -4.31 20.93
N LEU A 491 -26.40 -4.86 20.21
CA LEU A 491 -27.70 -5.29 20.75
C LEU A 491 -28.55 -4.16 21.40
N ASP A 492 -28.31 -2.92 20.98
CA ASP A 492 -28.99 -1.68 21.37
C ASP A 492 -30.52 -1.82 21.40
N ARG A 493 -31.09 -2.47 20.38
CA ARG A 493 -32.47 -2.93 20.36
C ARG A 493 -32.46 -4.42 20.10
N SER A 494 -32.79 -5.19 21.13
CA SER A 494 -32.58 -6.64 21.18
C SER A 494 -33.88 -7.42 21.28
N ASP A 495 -34.97 -6.82 20.78
CA ASP A 495 -36.25 -7.46 20.48
C ASP A 495 -36.08 -8.62 19.49
N PHE A 496 -35.46 -8.34 18.34
CA PHE A 496 -35.14 -9.35 17.33
C PHE A 496 -34.26 -10.46 17.94
N PHE A 497 -33.19 -10.06 18.64
CA PHE A 497 -32.21 -11.01 19.15
C PHE A 497 -32.78 -11.93 20.24
N SER A 498 -33.63 -11.41 21.13
CA SER A 498 -34.28 -12.21 22.16
C SER A 498 -35.20 -13.26 21.55
N TYR A 499 -36.01 -12.88 20.55
CA TYR A 499 -36.89 -13.83 19.84
C TYR A 499 -36.09 -14.85 19.01
N PHE A 500 -34.98 -14.45 18.39
CA PHE A 500 -34.04 -15.36 17.73
C PHE A 500 -33.43 -16.39 18.71
N LEU A 501 -33.00 -15.97 19.91
CA LEU A 501 -32.48 -16.89 20.92
C LEU A 501 -33.54 -17.86 21.45
N GLU A 502 -34.81 -17.43 21.55
CA GLU A 502 -35.92 -18.32 21.95
C GLU A 502 -36.23 -19.37 20.89
N LEU A 503 -36.37 -18.98 19.61
CA LEU A 503 -36.57 -19.91 18.48
C LEU A 503 -35.36 -20.83 18.28
N GLY A 504 -34.14 -20.28 18.41
CA GLY A 504 -32.88 -20.97 18.24
C GLY A 504 -32.46 -21.86 19.42
N HIS A 505 -33.11 -21.75 20.58
CA HIS A 505 -32.66 -22.37 21.84
C HIS A 505 -32.38 -23.88 21.72
N SER A 506 -33.24 -24.61 20.99
CA SER A 506 -33.11 -26.06 20.79
C SER A 506 -31.93 -26.47 19.88
N GLU A 507 -31.46 -25.57 19.02
CA GLU A 507 -30.28 -25.76 18.17
C GLU A 507 -29.01 -25.26 18.87
N LEU A 508 -29.06 -24.07 19.47
CA LEU A 508 -27.91 -23.44 20.15
C LEU A 508 -27.44 -24.20 21.40
N LYS A 509 -28.30 -25.04 22.00
CA LYS A 509 -27.90 -25.93 23.12
C LYS A 509 -27.06 -27.13 22.69
N LYS A 510 -27.01 -27.46 21.39
CA LYS A 510 -26.19 -28.56 20.86
C LYS A 510 -24.71 -28.15 20.81
N PRO A 511 -23.74 -29.08 20.84
CA PRO A 511 -22.33 -28.73 20.64
C PRO A 511 -22.13 -28.15 19.24
N ALA A 512 -21.28 -27.13 19.12
CA ALA A 512 -21.14 -26.26 17.94
C ALA A 512 -21.05 -27.01 16.59
N LYS A 513 -20.29 -28.11 16.55
CA LYS A 513 -20.09 -28.96 15.36
C LYS A 513 -21.36 -29.67 14.84
N SER A 514 -22.41 -29.73 15.66
CA SER A 514 -23.70 -30.37 15.33
C SER A 514 -24.85 -29.38 15.08
N VAL A 515 -24.55 -28.08 15.14
CA VAL A 515 -25.54 -27.01 14.93
C VAL A 515 -25.76 -26.81 13.43
N ASN A 516 -27.02 -26.81 12.99
CA ASN A 516 -27.35 -26.55 11.59
C ASN A 516 -27.36 -25.03 11.31
N ILE A 517 -26.27 -24.54 10.72
CA ILE A 517 -26.09 -23.12 10.36
C ILE A 517 -27.20 -22.64 9.42
N GLY A 518 -27.57 -23.43 8.40
CA GLY A 518 -28.63 -23.06 7.46
C GLY A 518 -30.00 -22.89 8.12
N LYS A 519 -30.33 -23.76 9.10
CA LYS A 519 -31.54 -23.63 9.92
C LYS A 519 -31.49 -22.35 10.78
N LEU A 520 -30.35 -22.03 11.40
CA LEU A 520 -30.21 -20.80 12.18
C LEU A 520 -30.29 -19.54 11.32
N GLN A 521 -29.70 -19.55 10.12
CA GLN A 521 -29.87 -18.44 9.16
C GLN A 521 -31.34 -18.27 8.79
N SER A 522 -32.05 -19.34 8.43
CA SER A 522 -33.49 -19.25 8.12
C SER A 522 -34.31 -18.74 9.30
N LEU A 523 -33.96 -19.11 10.54
CA LEU A 523 -34.61 -18.56 11.74
C LEU A 523 -34.29 -17.06 11.91
N LEU A 524 -33.04 -16.64 11.72
CA LEU A 524 -32.66 -15.24 11.75
C LEU A 524 -33.41 -14.44 10.68
N ASP A 525 -33.48 -14.93 9.44
CA ASP A 525 -34.17 -14.27 8.32
C ASP A 525 -35.67 -14.08 8.59
N ILE A 526 -36.32 -15.04 9.26
CA ILE A 526 -37.73 -14.93 9.70
C ILE A 526 -37.87 -13.80 10.73
N VAL A 527 -36.98 -13.76 11.72
CA VAL A 527 -37.00 -12.76 12.79
C VAL A 527 -36.72 -11.34 12.25
N LEU A 528 -35.72 -11.19 11.37
CA LEU A 528 -35.38 -9.90 10.72
C LEU A 528 -36.48 -9.38 9.78
N ARG A 529 -37.41 -10.25 9.35
CA ARG A 529 -38.56 -9.87 8.50
C ARG A 529 -39.85 -9.68 9.30
N GLN A 530 -39.84 -9.85 10.61
CA GLN A 530 -41.06 -9.78 11.43
C GLN A 530 -41.57 -8.33 11.56
N PRO A 531 -42.81 -8.03 11.12
CA PRO A 531 -43.37 -6.69 11.23
C PRO A 531 -43.56 -6.31 12.70
N GLY A 532 -43.01 -5.16 13.09
CA GLY A 532 -42.99 -4.68 14.48
C GLY A 532 -41.64 -4.78 15.17
N SER A 533 -40.65 -5.47 14.58
CA SER A 533 -39.25 -5.35 15.02
C SER A 533 -38.54 -4.21 14.29
N VAL A 534 -37.65 -3.48 14.99
CA VAL A 534 -36.85 -2.40 14.39
C VAL A 534 -35.90 -2.94 13.31
N ALA A 535 -35.48 -4.20 13.44
CA ALA A 535 -34.67 -4.88 12.41
C ALA A 535 -35.41 -5.04 11.07
N ALA A 536 -36.75 -4.95 11.05
CA ALA A 536 -37.52 -5.00 9.80
C ALA A 536 -37.48 -3.67 9.02
N GLU A 537 -37.21 -2.55 9.69
CA GLU A 537 -37.08 -1.21 9.09
C GLU A 537 -35.68 -0.97 8.48
N ASP A 538 -34.67 -1.76 8.86
CA ASP A 538 -33.30 -1.64 8.37
C ASP A 538 -33.19 -2.06 6.89
N PRO A 539 -32.70 -1.17 5.99
CA PRO A 539 -32.41 -1.51 4.59
C PRO A 539 -31.32 -2.58 4.41
N PHE A 540 -30.39 -2.72 5.36
CA PHE A 540 -29.17 -3.53 5.23
C PHE A 540 -29.22 -4.87 5.98
N LYS A 541 -30.40 -5.32 6.38
CA LYS A 541 -30.61 -6.57 7.14
C LYS A 541 -30.20 -7.85 6.41
N GLU A 542 -30.16 -7.85 5.07
CA GLU A 542 -29.75 -9.02 4.28
C GLU A 542 -28.23 -9.26 4.28
N ASP A 543 -27.44 -8.29 4.76
CA ASP A 543 -25.99 -8.40 4.88
C ASP A 543 -25.54 -9.21 6.13
N VAL A 544 -26.46 -9.48 7.07
CA VAL A 544 -26.17 -10.21 8.33
C VAL A 544 -26.22 -11.73 8.13
N LYS A 545 -25.14 -12.42 8.51
CA LYS A 545 -25.02 -13.88 8.38
C LYS A 545 -24.66 -14.55 9.69
N VAL A 546 -25.23 -15.73 9.95
CA VAL A 546 -24.89 -16.58 11.09
C VAL A 546 -23.63 -17.38 10.77
N VAL A 547 -22.61 -17.27 11.61
CA VAL A 547 -21.37 -18.06 11.56
C VAL A 547 -21.17 -18.76 12.91
N MET A 548 -20.53 -19.93 12.88
CA MET A 548 -20.11 -20.66 14.08
C MET A 548 -18.59 -20.66 14.12
N ASN A 549 -18.02 -20.08 15.18
CA ASN A 549 -16.57 -20.09 15.39
C ASN A 549 -16.16 -21.39 16.12
N GLU A 550 -15.07 -22.03 15.66
CA GLU A 550 -14.56 -23.28 16.24
C GLU A 550 -13.90 -23.11 17.61
N VAL A 551 -13.55 -21.88 17.99
CA VAL A 551 -12.81 -21.58 19.24
C VAL A 551 -13.69 -20.76 20.19
N GLY A 552 -13.71 -21.13 21.48
CA GLY A 552 -14.42 -20.40 22.52
C GLY A 552 -13.92 -18.97 22.72
N LEU A 553 -14.79 -18.08 23.20
CA LEU A 553 -14.50 -16.65 23.37
C LEU A 553 -13.22 -16.40 24.19
N THR A 554 -13.06 -17.11 25.30
CA THR A 554 -11.94 -16.95 26.22
C THR A 554 -10.63 -17.47 25.64
N GLY A 555 -10.66 -18.59 24.92
CA GLY A 555 -9.51 -19.12 24.18
C GLY A 555 -9.06 -18.16 23.08
N TRP A 556 -10.01 -17.67 22.27
CA TRP A 556 -9.73 -16.72 21.19
C TRP A 556 -9.18 -15.38 21.71
N LEU A 557 -9.81 -14.78 22.73
CA LEU A 557 -9.31 -13.54 23.32
C LEU A 557 -7.93 -13.72 23.97
N MET A 558 -7.69 -14.84 24.65
CA MET A 558 -6.36 -15.16 25.18
C MET A 558 -5.31 -15.32 24.06
N GLN A 559 -5.67 -15.90 22.92
CA GLN A 559 -4.79 -16.02 21.76
C GLN A 559 -4.52 -14.64 21.14
N VAL A 560 -5.54 -13.82 20.91
CA VAL A 560 -5.40 -12.45 20.37
C VAL A 560 -4.49 -11.59 21.25
N VAL A 561 -4.72 -11.57 22.58
CA VAL A 561 -3.94 -10.76 23.53
C VAL A 561 -2.51 -11.29 23.73
N ASN A 562 -2.27 -12.60 23.62
CA ASN A 562 -0.93 -13.16 23.76
C ASN A 562 -0.10 -13.08 22.46
N VAL A 563 -0.74 -13.10 21.28
CA VAL A 563 -0.06 -13.07 19.97
C VAL A 563 0.10 -11.65 19.45
N LYS A 564 -0.79 -10.72 19.84
CA LYS A 564 -0.67 -9.29 19.57
C LYS A 564 -0.77 -8.49 20.86
N GLY A 565 0.29 -7.75 21.19
CA GLY A 565 0.09 -6.49 21.92
C GLY A 565 -0.80 -5.61 21.05
N LEU A 566 -1.94 -5.16 21.59
CA LEU A 566 -2.97 -4.46 20.79
C LEU A 566 -2.52 -3.11 20.24
N ASP A 567 -1.37 -2.60 20.69
CA ASP A 567 -0.82 -1.29 20.33
C ASP A 567 0.02 -1.31 19.03
N ALA A 568 0.11 -2.46 18.35
CA ALA A 568 0.80 -2.59 17.06
C ALA A 568 -0.16 -2.28 15.88
N ASP A 569 -0.06 -1.03 15.44
CA ASP A 569 -0.52 -0.43 14.17
C ASP A 569 -0.83 -1.40 13.02
N GLY A 570 -2.02 -1.25 12.42
CA GLY A 570 -2.47 -1.77 11.11
C GLY A 570 -2.46 -3.28 10.81
N GLY A 571 -1.60 -4.08 11.45
CA GLY A 571 -1.15 -5.37 10.91
C GLY A 571 -2.24 -6.46 10.81
N SER A 572 -2.36 -7.03 9.60
CA SER A 572 -3.25 -8.13 9.18
C SER A 572 -3.59 -9.15 10.29
N ILE A 573 -4.89 -9.40 10.50
CA ILE A 573 -5.42 -10.38 11.46
C ILE A 573 -5.55 -11.79 10.85
N THR A 574 -5.50 -11.92 9.52
CA THR A 574 -5.99 -13.12 8.80
C THR A 574 -4.94 -14.23 8.60
N SER A 575 -3.66 -13.98 8.87
CA SER A 575 -2.56 -14.89 8.54
C SER A 575 -1.86 -15.53 9.75
N TYR A 576 -2.56 -16.40 10.51
CA TYR A 576 -1.91 -17.28 11.50
C TYR A 576 -2.39 -18.73 11.46
N THR A 577 -1.47 -19.64 11.15
CA THR A 577 -1.62 -21.08 11.36
C THR A 577 -1.57 -21.42 12.86
N PRO A 578 -2.32 -22.44 13.34
CA PRO A 578 -2.41 -22.74 14.76
C PRO A 578 -1.12 -23.40 15.29
N ALA A 579 -0.25 -22.61 15.92
CA ALA A 579 0.86 -23.14 16.71
C ALA A 579 0.31 -23.80 17.99
N ALA A 580 0.25 -25.13 17.99
CA ALA A 580 -0.36 -25.91 19.07
C ALA A 580 0.45 -25.84 20.38
N SER A 581 0.05 -24.96 21.32
CA SER A 581 0.32 -25.16 22.74
C SER A 581 -0.63 -24.38 23.67
N VAL A 582 -1.06 -25.04 24.74
CA VAL A 582 -1.75 -24.46 25.93
C VAL A 582 -3.17 -23.88 25.73
N ILE A 583 -4.02 -24.54 24.94
CA ILE A 583 -5.48 -24.46 25.11
C ILE A 583 -5.98 -25.86 25.49
N GLY A 584 -6.88 -25.94 26.47
CA GLY A 584 -7.52 -27.19 26.87
C GLY A 584 -8.39 -27.75 25.75
N ASP A 585 -8.69 -29.03 25.84
CA ASP A 585 -9.46 -29.78 24.85
C ASP A 585 -10.95 -29.34 24.89
N ASP A 586 -11.26 -28.18 24.31
CA ASP A 586 -12.58 -27.54 24.19
C ASP A 586 -13.50 -28.34 23.21
N LYS A 587 -13.66 -29.64 23.48
CA LYS A 587 -14.41 -30.58 22.64
C LYS A 587 -15.92 -30.33 22.62
N ASP A 588 -16.43 -29.67 23.67
CA ASP A 588 -17.87 -29.47 23.92
C ASP A 588 -18.27 -27.98 24.04
N ILE A 589 -17.77 -27.12 23.14
CA ILE A 589 -18.25 -25.74 23.03
C ILE A 589 -19.76 -25.76 22.67
N SER A 590 -20.58 -25.10 23.49
CA SER A 590 -22.01 -24.92 23.26
C SER A 590 -22.25 -24.03 22.03
N GLY A 591 -23.31 -24.28 21.26
CA GLY A 591 -23.72 -23.41 20.16
C GLY A 591 -23.96 -21.94 20.58
N PHE A 592 -24.33 -21.69 21.84
CA PHE A 592 -24.39 -20.34 22.42
C PHE A 592 -23.04 -19.63 22.50
N ASP A 593 -21.96 -20.34 22.82
CA ASP A 593 -20.60 -19.77 22.95
C ASP A 593 -19.89 -19.65 21.59
N ALA A 594 -20.27 -20.49 20.62
CA ALA A 594 -19.75 -20.51 19.26
C ALA A 594 -20.43 -19.50 18.30
N LEU A 595 -21.64 -19.04 18.62
CA LEU A 595 -22.43 -18.15 17.77
C LEU A 595 -21.71 -16.81 17.51
N THR A 596 -21.57 -16.47 16.22
CA THR A 596 -21.12 -15.16 15.75
C THR A 596 -22.00 -14.65 14.61
N PHE A 597 -22.06 -13.32 14.46
CA PHE A 597 -22.58 -12.70 13.25
C PHE A 597 -21.40 -12.26 12.35
N ASP A 598 -21.47 -12.60 11.07
CA ASP A 598 -20.68 -11.98 10.01
C ASP A 598 -21.54 -10.92 9.30
N TYR A 599 -20.89 -9.93 8.69
CA TYR A 599 -21.57 -8.83 8.03
C TYR A 599 -20.93 -8.54 6.68
N ALA A 600 -21.71 -8.74 5.62
CA ALA A 600 -21.27 -8.49 4.25
C ALA A 600 -21.20 -6.98 3.98
N VAL A 601 -19.99 -6.44 3.85
CA VAL A 601 -19.78 -5.04 3.48
C VAL A 601 -19.36 -4.98 2.00
N PRO A 602 -20.18 -4.41 1.11
CA PRO A 602 -19.78 -4.21 -0.28
C PRO A 602 -18.74 -3.09 -0.39
N PHE A 603 -17.85 -3.21 -1.37
CA PHE A 603 -17.01 -2.10 -1.83
C PHE A 603 -17.90 -0.90 -2.25
N PRO A 604 -17.55 0.35 -1.90
CA PRO A 604 -16.31 0.83 -1.27
C PRO A 604 -16.31 0.83 0.27
N LEU A 605 -17.43 0.51 0.93
CA LEU A 605 -17.57 0.66 2.38
C LEU A 605 -16.62 -0.28 3.17
N SER A 606 -16.15 -1.35 2.53
CA SER A 606 -15.18 -2.30 3.10
C SER A 606 -13.76 -1.72 3.30
N LEU A 607 -13.49 -0.52 2.78
CA LEU A 607 -12.28 0.25 3.08
C LEU A 607 -12.30 0.82 4.51
N VAL A 608 -13.49 1.26 4.97
CA VAL A 608 -13.67 1.76 6.35
C VAL A 608 -13.99 0.61 7.29
N VAL A 609 -14.88 -0.30 6.88
CA VAL A 609 -15.25 -1.50 7.65
C VAL A 609 -14.49 -2.71 7.11
N SER A 610 -13.18 -2.75 7.37
CA SER A 610 -12.33 -3.88 6.98
C SER A 610 -12.54 -5.11 7.87
N ARG A 611 -12.00 -6.27 7.46
CA ARG A 611 -12.08 -7.53 8.24
C ARG A 611 -11.46 -7.39 9.64
N VAL A 612 -10.49 -6.49 9.81
CA VAL A 612 -9.87 -6.19 11.10
C VAL A 612 -10.87 -5.50 12.04
N THR A 613 -11.59 -4.47 11.58
CA THR A 613 -12.60 -3.77 12.40
C THR A 613 -13.83 -4.65 12.65
N LEU A 614 -14.26 -5.44 11.66
CA LEU A 614 -15.36 -6.40 11.84
C LEU A 614 -15.04 -7.48 12.88
N THR A 615 -13.79 -7.96 12.93
CA THR A 615 -13.35 -8.90 13.98
C THR A 615 -13.47 -8.27 15.38
N ARG A 616 -13.17 -6.98 15.53
CA ARG A 616 -13.34 -6.25 16.81
C ARG A 616 -14.82 -6.16 17.21
N TYR A 617 -15.72 -5.89 16.27
CA TYR A 617 -17.19 -5.96 16.50
C TYR A 617 -17.65 -7.37 16.93
N GLN A 618 -17.17 -8.42 16.26
CA GLN A 618 -17.50 -9.81 16.61
C GLN A 618 -17.07 -10.18 18.03
N LEU A 619 -15.89 -9.72 18.49
CA LEU A 619 -15.43 -9.96 19.86
C LEU A 619 -16.31 -9.28 20.91
N LEU A 620 -16.70 -8.03 20.67
CA LEU A 620 -17.64 -7.30 21.54
C LEU A 620 -19.01 -7.99 21.58
N PHE A 621 -19.55 -8.38 20.42
CA PHE A 621 -20.81 -9.12 20.33
C PHE A 621 -20.78 -10.45 21.10
N ARG A 622 -19.75 -11.29 20.90
CA ARG A 622 -19.61 -12.56 21.62
C ARG A 622 -19.54 -12.37 23.13
N TYR A 623 -18.87 -11.32 23.59
CA TYR A 623 -18.79 -11.02 25.02
C TYR A 623 -20.15 -10.61 25.60
N ILE A 624 -20.86 -9.68 24.96
CA ILE A 624 -22.21 -9.27 25.37
C ILE A 624 -23.18 -10.47 25.35
N LEU A 625 -23.09 -11.32 24.32
CA LEU A 625 -23.86 -12.56 24.21
C LEU A 625 -23.58 -13.51 25.40
N SER A 626 -22.30 -13.72 25.77
CA SER A 626 -21.94 -14.59 26.89
C SER A 626 -22.53 -14.11 28.23
N LEU A 627 -22.53 -12.79 28.47
CA LEU A 627 -23.15 -12.18 29.65
C LEU A 627 -24.67 -12.34 29.63
N ARG A 628 -25.32 -12.09 28.49
CA ARG A 628 -26.79 -12.19 28.35
C ARG A 628 -27.30 -13.63 28.43
N HIS A 629 -26.55 -14.59 27.90
CA HIS A 629 -26.85 -16.02 28.04
C HIS A 629 -26.77 -16.43 29.52
N LEU A 630 -25.73 -16.00 30.23
CA LEU A 630 -25.58 -16.25 31.67
C LEU A 630 -26.69 -15.60 32.50
N GLU A 631 -27.11 -14.37 32.17
CA GLU A 631 -28.30 -13.75 32.76
C GLU A 631 -29.54 -14.63 32.57
N GLN A 632 -29.81 -15.08 31.35
CA GLN A 632 -30.96 -15.93 31.03
C GLN A 632 -30.95 -17.25 31.82
N LEU A 633 -29.79 -17.89 32.02
CA LEU A 633 -29.63 -19.09 32.85
C LEU A 633 -29.88 -18.84 34.35
N LEU A 634 -29.47 -17.68 34.87
CA LEU A 634 -29.72 -17.29 36.26
C LEU A 634 -31.18 -16.88 36.50
N VAL A 635 -31.85 -16.32 35.49
CA VAL A 635 -33.29 -16.04 35.49
C VAL A 635 -34.11 -17.33 35.35
N SER A 636 -33.74 -18.28 34.48
CA SER A 636 -34.42 -19.58 34.41
C SER A 636 -34.29 -20.35 35.73
N SER A 637 -33.11 -20.30 36.36
CA SER A 637 -32.90 -20.86 37.71
C SER A 637 -33.82 -20.23 38.77
N TRP A 638 -34.13 -18.93 38.66
CA TRP A 638 -35.12 -18.27 39.52
C TRP A 638 -36.55 -18.72 39.23
N VAL A 639 -36.90 -18.89 37.95
CA VAL A 639 -38.21 -19.42 37.54
C VAL A 639 -38.40 -20.83 38.09
N ASP A 640 -37.38 -21.69 38.05
CA ASP A 640 -37.41 -23.03 38.64
C ASP A 640 -37.59 -22.99 40.16
N HIS A 641 -36.78 -22.17 40.87
CA HIS A 641 -36.96 -21.95 42.31
C HIS A 641 -38.35 -21.40 42.69
N SER A 642 -39.02 -20.69 41.78
CA SER A 642 -40.33 -20.08 42.03
C SER A 642 -41.51 -21.01 41.67
N LYS A 643 -41.33 -21.92 40.70
CA LYS A 643 -42.39 -22.82 40.20
C LYS A 643 -42.33 -24.22 40.81
N VAL A 644 -41.14 -24.79 41.02
CA VAL A 644 -40.97 -26.18 41.45
C VAL A 644 -41.42 -26.37 42.89
N THR A 645 -42.30 -27.35 43.13
CA THR A 645 -42.93 -27.60 44.43
C THR A 645 -41.93 -27.76 45.57
N SER A 646 -40.78 -28.41 45.32
CA SER A 646 -39.70 -28.61 46.30
C SER A 646 -39.09 -27.33 46.87
N TRP A 647 -39.11 -26.24 46.10
CA TRP A 647 -38.64 -24.92 46.54
C TRP A 647 -39.75 -24.08 47.17
N ARG A 648 -41.00 -24.24 46.70
CA ARG A 648 -42.18 -23.54 47.24
C ARG A 648 -42.67 -24.12 48.57
N HIS A 649 -42.48 -25.42 48.78
CA HIS A 649 -42.84 -26.11 50.01
C HIS A 649 -42.05 -25.52 51.18
N LYS A 650 -42.74 -25.16 52.27
CA LYS A 650 -42.09 -24.72 53.51
C LYS A 650 -41.82 -25.97 54.34
N SER A 651 -40.55 -26.39 54.41
CA SER A 651 -40.18 -27.61 55.13
C SER A 651 -40.34 -27.41 56.64
N SER A 652 -40.62 -28.50 57.36
CA SER A 652 -40.61 -28.53 58.82
C SER A 652 -39.21 -28.24 59.41
N ASP A 653 -38.14 -28.56 58.67
CA ASP A 653 -36.76 -28.37 59.12
C ASP A 653 -36.22 -26.96 58.83
N ARG A 654 -35.93 -26.21 59.90
CA ARG A 654 -35.33 -24.86 59.80
C ARG A 654 -34.01 -24.85 59.02
N ARG A 655 -33.19 -25.91 59.12
CA ARG A 655 -31.92 -26.05 58.38
C ARG A 655 -32.12 -26.03 56.86
N ILE A 656 -33.22 -26.60 56.36
CA ILE A 656 -33.56 -26.64 54.93
C ILE A 656 -34.02 -25.25 54.46
N GLU A 657 -34.82 -24.55 55.27
CA GLU A 657 -35.27 -23.18 54.96
C GLU A 657 -34.10 -22.17 54.97
N ASP A 658 -33.16 -22.30 55.90
CA ASP A 658 -31.94 -21.46 55.94
C ASP A 658 -31.02 -21.74 54.73
N TRP A 659 -30.91 -23.02 54.32
CA TRP A 659 -30.19 -23.41 53.09
C TRP A 659 -30.86 -22.85 51.82
N LYS A 660 -32.19 -22.93 51.71
CA LYS A 660 -32.96 -22.32 50.60
C LYS A 660 -32.68 -20.81 50.50
N ARG A 661 -32.69 -20.09 51.64
CA ARG A 661 -32.38 -18.66 51.71
C ARG A 661 -30.97 -18.35 51.21
N ARG A 662 -29.97 -19.14 51.60
CA ARG A 662 -28.59 -18.99 51.11
C ARG A 662 -28.48 -19.20 49.60
N ALA A 663 -29.11 -20.25 49.07
CA ALA A 663 -29.14 -20.50 47.62
C ALA A 663 -29.83 -19.36 46.83
N TRP A 664 -30.93 -18.80 47.36
CA TRP A 664 -31.59 -17.63 46.76
C TRP A 664 -30.73 -16.36 46.82
N CYS A 665 -30.05 -16.12 47.95
CA CYS A 665 -29.13 -15.00 48.13
C CYS A 665 -27.94 -15.10 47.15
N LEU A 666 -27.29 -16.25 47.06
CA LEU A 666 -26.18 -16.49 46.13
C LEU A 666 -26.61 -16.26 44.67
N ARG A 667 -27.74 -16.84 44.24
CA ARG A 667 -28.31 -16.60 42.90
C ARG A 667 -28.57 -15.11 42.66
N SER A 668 -29.11 -14.39 43.65
CA SER A 668 -29.39 -12.96 43.53
C SER A 668 -28.12 -12.12 43.42
N ARG A 669 -27.05 -12.46 44.16
CA ARG A 669 -25.73 -11.82 44.05
C ARG A 669 -25.09 -12.08 42.68
N MET A 670 -25.14 -13.32 42.20
CA MET A 670 -24.64 -13.68 40.86
C MET A 670 -25.41 -12.96 39.75
N LEU A 671 -26.74 -12.90 39.83
CA LEU A 671 -27.57 -12.19 38.85
C LEU A 671 -27.29 -10.68 38.85
N CYS A 672 -27.23 -10.07 40.04
CA CYS A 672 -26.89 -8.65 40.16
C CYS A 672 -25.49 -8.35 39.59
N PHE A 673 -24.48 -9.18 39.88
CA PHE A 673 -23.14 -9.06 39.29
C PHE A 673 -23.18 -9.05 37.75
N VAL A 674 -23.87 -10.02 37.13
CA VAL A 674 -23.97 -10.12 35.66
C VAL A 674 -24.72 -8.92 35.08
N GLN A 675 -25.82 -8.49 35.71
CA GLN A 675 -26.61 -7.34 35.26
C GLN A 675 -25.84 -6.02 35.37
N GLN A 676 -25.08 -5.80 36.44
CA GLN A 676 -24.24 -4.60 36.60
C GLN A 676 -23.07 -4.59 35.59
N LEU A 677 -22.46 -5.75 35.32
CA LEU A 677 -21.41 -5.88 34.32
C LEU A 677 -21.94 -5.66 32.89
N LEU A 678 -23.11 -6.21 32.56
CA LEU A 678 -23.78 -5.99 31.28
C LEU A 678 -24.13 -4.50 31.09
N TYR A 679 -24.74 -3.87 32.11
CA TYR A 679 -25.07 -2.44 32.09
C TYR A 679 -23.83 -1.55 31.90
N PHE A 680 -22.73 -1.87 32.58
CA PHE A 680 -21.45 -1.15 32.43
C PHE A 680 -20.96 -1.21 30.98
N CYS A 681 -20.90 -2.41 30.40
CA CYS A 681 -20.41 -2.58 29.03
C CYS A 681 -21.30 -1.88 28.00
N THR A 682 -22.63 -1.95 28.09
CA THR A 682 -23.51 -1.31 27.10
C THR A 682 -23.61 0.20 27.31
N ASN A 683 -23.85 0.67 28.54
CA ASN A 683 -24.33 2.02 28.80
C ASN A 683 -23.24 3.00 29.27
N GLU A 684 -22.12 2.52 29.82
CA GLU A 684 -20.99 3.38 30.23
C GLU A 684 -19.79 3.28 29.29
N VAL A 685 -19.60 2.14 28.62
CA VAL A 685 -18.51 1.96 27.66
C VAL A 685 -19.00 2.18 26.23
N ILE A 686 -19.92 1.35 25.73
CA ILE A 686 -20.28 1.38 24.31
C ILE A 686 -21.06 2.65 23.93
N GLU A 687 -22.11 3.03 24.68
CA GLU A 687 -22.97 4.15 24.27
C GLU A 687 -22.28 5.53 24.29
N PRO A 688 -21.47 5.90 25.30
CA PRO A 688 -20.76 7.19 25.30
C PRO A 688 -19.70 7.27 24.19
N ASN A 689 -18.94 6.19 23.98
CA ASN A 689 -17.95 6.12 22.90
C ASN A 689 -18.63 6.13 21.51
N TRP A 690 -19.78 5.48 21.36
CA TRP A 690 -20.57 5.47 20.13
C TRP A 690 -21.13 6.86 19.80
N THR A 691 -21.71 7.55 20.79
CA THR A 691 -22.24 8.91 20.60
C THR A 691 -21.14 9.93 20.31
N ALA A 692 -19.96 9.80 20.93
CA ALA A 692 -18.78 10.61 20.59
C ALA A 692 -18.29 10.34 19.15
N PHE A 693 -18.27 9.08 18.70
CA PHE A 693 -17.93 8.73 17.32
C PHE A 693 -18.97 9.27 16.30
N MET A 694 -20.26 9.08 16.57
CA MET A 694 -21.33 9.54 15.67
C MET A 694 -21.49 11.06 15.61
N THR A 695 -21.25 11.79 16.71
CA THR A 695 -21.22 13.27 16.68
C THR A 695 -20.11 13.75 15.76
N ARG A 696 -18.87 13.24 15.94
CA ARG A 696 -17.75 13.54 15.05
C ARG A 696 -18.05 13.14 13.60
N LEU A 697 -18.74 12.03 13.35
CA LEU A 697 -19.20 11.64 12.00
C LEU A 697 -20.15 12.68 11.39
N SER A 698 -21.17 13.12 12.15
CA SER A 698 -22.16 14.10 11.68
C SER A 698 -21.58 15.51 11.45
N GLU A 699 -20.55 15.91 12.20
CA GLU A 699 -19.81 17.15 11.94
C GLU A 699 -19.13 17.15 10.56
N ALA A 700 -18.81 15.97 10.01
CA ALA A 700 -18.26 15.81 8.66
C ALA A 700 -19.32 15.63 7.56
N GLU A 701 -20.60 15.47 7.91
CA GLU A 701 -21.72 15.53 6.96
C GLU A 701 -22.18 16.97 6.68
N ALA A 702 -21.76 17.95 7.51
CA ALA A 702 -22.17 19.34 7.39
C ALA A 702 -21.60 20.02 6.13
N PRO A 703 -22.44 20.62 5.26
CA PRO A 703 -21.97 21.26 4.03
C PRO A 703 -21.14 22.53 4.28
N GLU A 704 -20.29 22.88 3.31
CA GLU A 704 -19.21 23.88 3.41
C GLU A 704 -19.63 25.30 3.84
N SER A 705 -20.94 25.61 3.85
CA SER A 705 -21.48 26.95 4.15
C SER A 705 -21.48 27.38 5.63
N VAL A 706 -21.05 26.51 6.56
CA VAL A 706 -21.09 26.79 8.02
C VAL A 706 -19.69 26.72 8.67
N ALA A 707 -18.66 26.30 7.92
CA ALA A 707 -17.29 26.16 8.43
C ALA A 707 -16.52 27.50 8.43
N GLU A 708 -16.98 28.49 9.21
CA GLU A 708 -16.18 29.68 9.50
C GLU A 708 -14.91 29.27 10.26
N GLY A 709 -13.74 29.59 9.70
CA GLY A 709 -12.46 29.50 10.40
C GLY A 709 -11.56 28.31 10.04
N GLY A 710 -11.33 28.06 8.75
CA GLY A 710 -10.06 27.53 8.23
C GLY A 710 -9.56 26.17 8.73
N LYS A 711 -10.36 25.41 9.48
CA LYS A 711 -10.02 24.06 9.92
C LYS A 711 -9.93 23.14 8.71
N VAL A 712 -8.87 22.32 8.69
CA VAL A 712 -8.56 21.36 7.63
C VAL A 712 -9.80 20.50 7.34
N LYS A 713 -10.12 20.32 6.06
CA LYS A 713 -11.18 19.39 5.63
C LYS A 713 -10.85 18.01 6.19
N ARG A 714 -11.74 17.46 7.01
CA ARG A 714 -11.54 16.16 7.67
C ARG A 714 -11.17 15.11 6.62
N THR A 715 -10.09 14.37 6.88
CA THR A 715 -9.59 13.38 5.92
C THR A 715 -10.34 12.05 6.03
N VAL A 716 -10.28 11.24 4.98
CA VAL A 716 -10.83 9.87 5.05
C VAL A 716 -10.01 9.00 6.01
N ASP A 717 -8.70 9.26 6.13
CA ASP A 717 -7.83 8.61 7.12
C ASP A 717 -8.25 8.92 8.56
N GLU A 718 -8.55 10.18 8.89
CA GLU A 718 -9.09 10.57 10.20
C GLU A 718 -10.40 9.82 10.52
N LEU A 719 -11.27 9.62 9.54
CA LEU A 719 -12.51 8.85 9.71
C LEU A 719 -12.23 7.36 9.96
N MET A 720 -11.29 6.76 9.24
CA MET A 720 -10.90 5.35 9.43
C MET A 720 -10.23 5.16 10.80
N GLN A 721 -9.34 6.08 11.19
CA GLN A 721 -8.68 6.07 12.48
C GLN A 721 -9.68 6.24 13.62
N ASP A 722 -10.61 7.21 13.52
CA ASP A 722 -11.66 7.41 14.53
C ASP A 722 -12.54 6.17 14.76
N HIS A 723 -12.76 5.36 13.71
CA HIS A 723 -13.50 4.11 13.79
C HIS A 723 -12.69 2.99 14.46
N VAL A 724 -11.39 2.89 14.15
CA VAL A 724 -10.45 1.97 14.80
C VAL A 724 -10.29 2.31 16.28
N ASP A 725 -10.10 3.59 16.61
CA ASP A 725 -9.92 4.10 17.97
C ASP A 725 -11.18 3.90 18.83
N PHE A 726 -12.37 4.13 18.26
CA PHE A 726 -13.65 3.80 18.89
C PHE A 726 -13.71 2.32 19.30
N LEU A 727 -13.37 1.39 18.39
CA LEU A 727 -13.40 -0.05 18.65
C LEU A 727 -12.31 -0.49 19.63
N ALA A 728 -11.10 0.08 19.53
CA ALA A 728 -9.99 -0.21 20.44
C ALA A 728 -10.32 0.24 21.88
N THR A 729 -10.90 1.44 22.02
CA THR A 729 -11.36 1.99 23.31
C THR A 729 -12.45 1.10 23.91
N CYS A 730 -13.46 0.72 23.12
CA CYS A 730 -14.52 -0.20 23.59
C CYS A 730 -13.95 -1.55 24.04
N LEU A 731 -13.02 -2.16 23.30
CA LEU A 731 -12.39 -3.43 23.70
C LEU A 731 -11.59 -3.30 25.00
N LYS A 732 -10.86 -2.19 25.17
CA LYS A 732 -10.06 -1.90 26.38
C LYS A 732 -10.95 -1.71 27.60
N GLU A 733 -11.93 -0.82 27.49
CA GLU A 733 -12.85 -0.47 28.58
C GLU A 733 -13.85 -1.59 28.89
N CYS A 734 -14.17 -2.48 27.94
CA CYS A 734 -14.92 -3.72 28.20
C CYS A 734 -14.08 -4.84 28.86
N MET A 735 -12.85 -4.56 29.32
CA MET A 735 -11.97 -5.49 30.04
C MET A 735 -11.39 -6.64 29.18
N LEU A 736 -11.43 -6.52 27.85
CA LEU A 736 -11.10 -7.62 26.92
C LEU A 736 -9.63 -7.64 26.47
N THR A 737 -8.88 -6.56 26.70
CA THR A 737 -7.47 -6.43 26.30
C THR A 737 -6.49 -7.00 27.32
N ASN A 738 -6.86 -7.11 28.60
CA ASN A 738 -5.94 -7.54 29.65
C ASN A 738 -6.14 -9.03 29.97
N SER A 739 -5.15 -9.87 29.61
CA SER A 739 -5.23 -11.33 29.76
C SER A 739 -5.37 -11.82 31.22
N LYS A 740 -4.88 -11.05 32.20
CA LYS A 740 -5.07 -11.37 33.63
C LYS A 740 -6.52 -11.12 34.04
N LEU A 741 -7.07 -9.96 33.66
CA LEU A 741 -8.43 -9.55 33.97
C LEU A 741 -9.47 -10.46 33.32
N LEU A 742 -9.27 -10.80 32.04
CA LEU A 742 -10.06 -11.76 31.28
C LEU A 742 -10.10 -13.15 31.96
N ARG A 743 -8.95 -13.66 32.42
CA ARG A 743 -8.87 -14.94 33.16
C ARG A 743 -9.64 -14.91 34.48
N ILE A 744 -9.64 -13.78 35.19
CA ILE A 744 -10.40 -13.63 36.45
C ILE A 744 -11.89 -13.58 36.14
N ASN A 745 -12.31 -12.72 35.21
CA ASN A 745 -13.71 -12.59 34.81
C ASN A 745 -14.29 -13.92 34.28
N SER A 746 -13.54 -14.62 33.44
CA SER A 746 -13.88 -15.96 32.94
C SER A 746 -14.15 -16.96 34.07
N LYS A 747 -13.36 -16.95 35.15
CA LYS A 747 -13.59 -17.83 36.33
C LYS A 747 -14.85 -17.45 37.11
N VAL A 748 -15.16 -16.16 37.22
CA VAL A 748 -16.42 -15.69 37.84
C VAL A 748 -17.61 -16.17 36.99
N MET A 749 -17.60 -15.89 35.69
CA MET A 749 -18.64 -16.31 34.75
C MET A 749 -18.84 -17.84 34.77
N ALA A 750 -17.75 -18.62 34.69
CA ALA A 750 -17.82 -20.08 34.77
C ALA A 750 -18.41 -20.57 36.11
N THR A 751 -18.11 -19.92 37.24
CA THR A 751 -18.70 -20.25 38.55
C THR A 751 -20.21 -20.02 38.55
N CYS A 752 -20.67 -18.91 37.97
CA CYS A 752 -22.10 -18.61 37.80
C CYS A 752 -22.80 -19.61 36.85
N THR A 753 -22.16 -19.96 35.72
CA THR A 753 -22.70 -20.94 34.74
C THR A 753 -22.82 -22.34 35.36
N MET A 754 -21.79 -22.78 36.10
CA MET A 754 -21.82 -24.06 36.81
C MET A 754 -22.93 -24.10 37.87
N PHE A 755 -23.13 -23.02 38.63
CA PHE A 755 -24.22 -22.92 39.60
C PHE A 755 -25.60 -23.00 38.92
N ALA A 756 -25.83 -22.23 37.86
CA ALA A 756 -27.11 -22.21 37.14
C ALA A 756 -27.45 -23.58 36.51
N ASN A 757 -26.48 -24.25 35.89
CA ASN A 757 -26.68 -25.60 35.36
C ASN A 757 -26.91 -26.64 36.47
N TYR A 758 -26.37 -26.41 37.68
CA TYR A 758 -26.55 -27.29 38.83
C TYR A 758 -27.91 -27.12 39.53
N THR A 759 -28.64 -26.03 39.29
CA THR A 759 -29.98 -25.76 39.88
C THR A 759 -30.99 -26.90 39.68
N ALA A 760 -30.99 -27.55 38.52
CA ALA A 760 -31.86 -28.72 38.29
C ALA A 760 -31.48 -29.93 39.17
N SER A 761 -30.20 -30.08 39.50
CA SER A 761 -29.72 -31.12 40.42
C SER A 761 -30.02 -30.77 41.88
N LEU A 762 -29.83 -29.50 42.27
CA LEU A 762 -30.23 -28.97 43.58
C LEU A 762 -31.71 -29.21 43.84
N SER A 763 -32.56 -28.98 42.84
CA SER A 763 -34.01 -29.19 42.92
C SER A 763 -34.38 -30.65 43.20
N ARG A 764 -33.70 -31.61 42.55
CA ARG A 764 -33.88 -33.05 42.81
C ARG A 764 -33.34 -33.46 44.18
N GLY A 765 -32.15 -32.98 44.56
CA GLY A 765 -31.54 -33.25 45.86
C GLY A 765 -32.41 -32.77 47.01
N LEU A 766 -32.96 -31.56 46.89
CA LEU A 766 -33.91 -30.97 47.83
C LEU A 766 -35.20 -31.79 47.95
N ALA A 767 -35.79 -32.21 46.83
CA ALA A 767 -36.99 -33.07 46.82
C ALA A 767 -36.79 -34.39 47.58
N THR A 768 -35.59 -34.99 47.48
CA THR A 768 -35.24 -36.23 48.20
C THR A 768 -34.78 -36.03 49.64
N SER A 769 -34.51 -34.79 50.07
CA SER A 769 -33.96 -34.49 51.40
C SER A 769 -34.96 -33.82 52.35
N ASP A 770 -36.06 -33.26 51.83
CA ASP A 770 -37.16 -32.72 52.64
C ASP A 770 -38.03 -33.87 53.17
N PRO A 771 -38.08 -34.13 54.50
CA PRO A 771 -38.78 -35.29 55.06
C PRO A 771 -40.29 -35.26 54.81
N ASP A 772 -40.87 -34.10 54.47
CA ASP A 772 -42.27 -33.97 54.12
C ASP A 772 -42.59 -34.31 52.66
N LEU A 773 -41.60 -34.21 51.76
CA LEU A 773 -41.73 -34.52 50.33
C LEU A 773 -41.18 -35.90 49.96
N ALA A 774 -40.22 -36.43 50.73
CA ALA A 774 -39.62 -37.76 50.52
C ALA A 774 -40.52 -38.95 50.94
N LYS A 775 -41.78 -38.69 51.32
CA LYS A 775 -42.76 -39.71 51.74
C LYS A 775 -43.26 -40.54 50.55
N THR A 776 -42.47 -41.53 50.14
CA THR A 776 -42.93 -42.66 49.31
C THR A 776 -43.91 -43.52 50.15
N GLU A 777 -44.81 -44.27 49.49
CA GLU A 777 -46.00 -44.93 50.08
C GLU A 777 -45.78 -45.96 51.23
N ALA A 778 -44.55 -46.13 51.73
CA ALA A 778 -44.18 -47.13 52.74
C ALA A 778 -43.56 -46.53 54.03
N GLY A 779 -44.16 -45.46 54.56
CA GLY A 779 -44.22 -45.19 56.02
C GLY A 779 -42.91 -45.05 56.84
N LYS A 780 -41.73 -44.96 56.22
CA LYS A 780 -40.45 -44.74 56.91
C LYS A 780 -39.74 -43.50 56.33
N PRO A 781 -39.48 -42.46 57.15
CA PRO A 781 -38.61 -41.37 56.74
C PRO A 781 -37.15 -41.78 56.89
N GLU A 782 -36.48 -42.15 55.80
CA GLU A 782 -35.01 -42.10 55.75
C GLU A 782 -34.57 -40.63 55.66
N HIS A 783 -34.46 -39.98 56.82
CA HIS A 783 -33.85 -38.66 56.96
C HIS A 783 -32.34 -38.77 56.68
N ASP A 784 -31.97 -38.63 55.41
CA ASP A 784 -30.60 -38.81 54.93
C ASP A 784 -29.75 -37.55 55.20
N SER A 785 -29.46 -37.27 56.48
CA SER A 785 -28.74 -36.06 56.97
C SER A 785 -27.43 -35.80 56.22
N HIS A 786 -26.76 -36.87 55.82
CA HIS A 786 -25.51 -36.86 55.07
C HIS A 786 -25.67 -36.30 53.63
N ARG A 787 -26.87 -36.31 53.04
CA ARG A 787 -27.15 -35.62 51.76
C ARG A 787 -27.32 -34.12 51.94
N LEU A 788 -27.99 -33.68 53.01
CA LEU A 788 -28.11 -32.26 53.36
C LEU A 788 -26.73 -31.65 53.62
N GLU A 789 -25.85 -32.36 54.33
CA GLU A 789 -24.46 -31.94 54.54
C GLU A 789 -23.67 -31.81 53.24
N LYS A 790 -23.81 -32.76 52.30
CA LYS A 790 -23.19 -32.65 50.96
C LYS A 790 -23.73 -31.48 50.14
N LEU A 791 -25.03 -31.16 50.23
CA LEU A 791 -25.64 -30.01 49.56
C LEU A 791 -25.19 -28.68 50.19
N ASP A 792 -24.98 -28.65 51.50
CA ASP A 792 -24.46 -27.49 52.24
C ASP A 792 -22.98 -27.23 51.91
N ASP A 793 -22.16 -28.28 51.91
CA ASP A 793 -20.76 -28.23 51.47
C ASP A 793 -20.61 -27.76 50.01
N MET A 794 -21.45 -28.25 49.10
CA MET A 794 -21.42 -27.82 47.70
C MET A 794 -21.85 -26.36 47.54
N LEU A 795 -22.91 -25.93 48.23
CA LEU A 795 -23.33 -24.53 48.21
C LEU A 795 -22.24 -23.60 48.76
N LYS A 796 -21.63 -23.99 49.89
CA LYS A 796 -20.51 -23.25 50.50
C LYS A 796 -19.31 -23.12 49.56
N ARG A 797 -18.95 -24.17 48.80
CA ARG A 797 -17.90 -24.10 47.78
C ARG A 797 -18.22 -23.08 46.66
N PHE A 798 -19.49 -22.97 46.25
CA PHE A 798 -19.91 -21.94 45.29
C PHE A 798 -19.87 -20.53 45.91
N GLU A 799 -20.33 -20.35 47.16
CA GLU A 799 -20.26 -19.07 47.89
C GLU A 799 -18.80 -18.59 48.06
N ASP A 800 -17.91 -19.48 48.50
CA ASP A 800 -16.47 -19.21 48.70
C ASP A 800 -15.76 -18.93 47.38
N SER A 801 -16.04 -19.71 46.33
CA SER A 801 -15.47 -19.51 45.00
C SER A 801 -15.90 -18.18 44.40
N PHE A 802 -17.21 -17.89 44.39
CA PHE A 802 -17.75 -16.64 43.84
C PHE A 802 -17.21 -15.43 44.59
N THR A 803 -17.27 -15.44 45.93
CA THR A 803 -16.81 -14.31 46.75
C THR A 803 -15.30 -14.09 46.62
N ARG A 804 -14.49 -15.15 46.54
CA ARG A 804 -13.04 -15.04 46.30
C ARG A 804 -12.71 -14.46 44.93
N HIS A 805 -13.30 -15.00 43.85
CA HIS A 805 -13.01 -14.53 42.50
C HIS A 805 -13.55 -13.10 42.26
N LEU A 806 -14.71 -12.75 42.83
CA LEU A 806 -15.25 -11.39 42.80
C LEU A 806 -14.32 -10.41 43.52
N LYS A 807 -13.79 -10.75 44.71
CA LYS A 807 -12.83 -9.88 45.40
C LYS A 807 -11.55 -9.68 44.58
N ILE A 808 -10.98 -10.74 44.03
CA ILE A 808 -9.80 -10.66 43.14
C ILE A 808 -10.10 -9.79 41.91
N LEU A 809 -11.32 -9.84 41.38
CA LEU A 809 -11.75 -8.98 40.27
C LEU A 809 -11.81 -7.50 40.67
N LEU A 810 -12.38 -7.18 41.83
CA LEU A 810 -12.44 -5.81 42.37
C LEU A 810 -11.03 -5.25 42.67
N ASP A 811 -10.16 -6.04 43.30
CA ASP A 811 -8.77 -5.66 43.60
C ASP A 811 -7.99 -5.40 42.29
N ALA A 812 -8.18 -6.23 41.26
CA ALA A 812 -7.59 -6.04 39.94
C ALA A 812 -8.16 -4.82 39.19
N LEU A 813 -9.48 -4.60 39.25
CA LEU A 813 -10.13 -3.42 38.65
C LEU A 813 -9.67 -2.12 39.31
N ASN A 814 -9.51 -2.08 40.64
CA ASN A 814 -8.97 -0.92 41.35
C ASN A 814 -7.53 -0.60 40.93
N TYR A 815 -6.69 -1.63 40.78
CA TYR A 815 -5.33 -1.45 40.28
C TYR A 815 -5.31 -0.89 38.85
N LEU A 816 -6.10 -1.48 37.94
CA LEU A 816 -6.18 -1.04 36.55
C LEU A 816 -6.90 0.31 36.36
N ALA A 817 -7.78 0.69 37.28
CA ALA A 817 -8.37 2.03 37.33
C ALA A 817 -7.33 3.12 37.62
N ALA A 818 -6.29 2.79 38.40
CA ALA A 818 -5.18 3.69 38.71
C ALA A 818 -4.09 3.73 37.63
N THR A 819 -3.94 2.67 36.82
CA THR A 819 -2.85 2.56 35.83
C THR A 819 -3.27 2.70 34.36
N GLU A 820 -4.50 2.33 33.99
CA GLU A 820 -4.93 2.25 32.58
C GLU A 820 -6.13 3.15 32.25
N THR A 821 -7.26 3.02 32.95
CA THR A 821 -8.52 3.73 32.61
C THR A 821 -9.41 3.98 33.84
N VAL A 822 -9.70 5.25 34.13
CA VAL A 822 -10.53 5.67 35.27
C VAL A 822 -11.96 5.11 35.24
N VAL A 823 -12.47 4.75 34.04
CA VAL A 823 -13.81 4.17 33.82
C VAL A 823 -14.05 2.90 34.66
N PHE A 824 -13.01 2.10 34.93
CA PHE A 824 -13.11 0.91 35.80
C PHE A 824 -13.51 1.23 37.26
N LEU A 825 -13.30 2.46 37.73
CA LEU A 825 -13.69 2.88 39.08
C LEU A 825 -15.23 2.91 39.23
N GLY A 826 -15.95 3.27 38.16
CA GLY A 826 -17.42 3.24 38.13
C GLY A 826 -17.97 1.82 38.27
N LEU A 827 -17.39 0.86 37.54
CA LEU A 827 -17.71 -0.56 37.69
C LEU A 827 -17.40 -1.05 39.10
N CYS A 828 -16.21 -0.74 39.63
CA CYS A 828 -15.80 -1.18 40.96
C CYS A 828 -16.74 -0.67 42.07
N ALA A 829 -17.16 0.61 42.00
CA ALA A 829 -18.12 1.17 42.93
C ALA A 829 -19.48 0.44 42.89
N ARG A 830 -20.04 0.20 41.68
CA ARG A 830 -21.31 -0.53 41.56
C ARG A 830 -21.22 -1.98 42.01
N LEU A 831 -20.16 -2.69 41.64
CA LEU A 831 -19.97 -4.08 42.05
C LEU A 831 -19.73 -4.22 43.56
N SER A 832 -19.09 -3.23 44.18
CA SER A 832 -18.94 -3.17 45.65
C SER A 832 -20.27 -2.92 46.33
N MET A 833 -21.05 -1.92 45.89
CA MET A 833 -22.40 -1.67 46.40
C MET A 833 -23.36 -2.85 46.21
N ALA A 834 -23.25 -3.57 45.09
CA ALA A 834 -24.02 -4.79 44.83
C ALA A 834 -23.62 -5.98 45.72
N ASN A 835 -22.42 -5.96 46.30
CA ASN A 835 -21.92 -6.99 47.21
C ASN A 835 -22.17 -6.64 48.69
N GLU A 836 -22.25 -5.36 49.06
CA GLU A 836 -22.51 -4.89 50.43
C GLU A 836 -24.01 -4.78 50.77
N ASN A 837 -24.89 -4.54 49.79
CA ASN A 837 -26.34 -4.41 50.03
C ASN A 837 -27.06 -5.76 50.18
N ILE A 838 -26.82 -6.48 51.28
CA ILE A 838 -27.77 -7.40 51.94
C ILE A 838 -27.42 -7.48 53.44
N PRO A 839 -28.39 -7.33 54.37
CA PRO A 839 -28.10 -7.29 55.81
C PRO A 839 -27.66 -8.66 56.34
N GLY A 840 -26.45 -8.72 56.89
CA GLY A 840 -25.87 -9.90 57.52
C GLY A 840 -24.57 -9.61 58.26
N THR A 841 -23.78 -8.65 57.75
CA THR A 841 -22.61 -8.10 58.44
C THR A 841 -22.96 -6.81 59.18
N VAL A 842 -23.81 -6.90 60.21
CA VAL A 842 -23.71 -5.94 61.32
C VAL A 842 -22.39 -6.24 61.99
N SER A 843 -21.33 -5.54 61.58
CA SER A 843 -20.08 -5.51 62.32
C SER A 843 -20.41 -5.07 63.74
N SER A 844 -20.03 -5.89 64.72
CA SER A 844 -20.22 -5.60 66.13
C SER A 844 -19.38 -4.39 66.52
N ALA A 845 -19.94 -3.19 66.41
CA ALA A 845 -19.39 -2.01 67.05
C ALA A 845 -19.31 -2.29 68.57
N PRO A 846 -18.16 -2.07 69.22
CA PRO A 846 -18.06 -2.24 70.66
C PRO A 846 -18.92 -1.18 71.37
N PRO A 847 -19.60 -1.51 72.47
CA PRO A 847 -20.31 -0.52 73.26
C PRO A 847 -19.30 0.35 74.00
N TYR A 848 -19.07 1.56 73.50
CA TYR A 848 -18.50 2.65 74.28
C TYR A 848 -19.64 3.45 74.91
N GLY A 849 -19.50 3.73 76.21
CA GLY A 849 -20.33 4.68 76.95
C GLY A 849 -19.75 6.09 76.95
#